data_AF-A0A235IY90-F1
#
_entry.id   AF-A0A235IY90-F1
#
_cell.length_a   1.000
_cell.length_b   1.000
_cell.length_c   1.000
_cell.angle_alpha   90.00
_cell.angle_beta   90.00
_cell.angle_gamma   90.00
#
_symmetry.space_group_name_H-M   'P 1'
#
loop_
_entity.id
_entity.type
_entity.pdbx_description
1 polymer ?
#
loop_
_entity_poly.entity_id
_entity_poly.type
_entity_poly.pdbx_seq_one_letter_code
_entity_poly.pdbx_strand_id
1 'polypeptide(L)'
;MQPFELPEFYMPWPARLNPNLEAARVHSKAWAYQMGILGSQEEAESSPIWDERTFDAHDYALLCSYTHPDAPGAELDLVTDWYVWVFFFDDHFLEIYKRTQDMAGAKEYLNRLPAFMPVYPTDTPPVPTNPVERGLGDLWSRTAFTKSADWRRRFSESTKNLLEESLWELSNISQDRIANPIEYIEMRRKVGGAPWSADLVEHAVFVEIPAEIAITRPMRVLKDTFADGVHLRNDLFSYQREVEDEGENANCVLVFERFLSVSTQEAANLTNELLTSRLQQFDNTAITELPSLFEEYGLDPVDRVNVLLYIKGLQDWQSGGHEWHMRSSRYMNKGGDNSSASTPLLGGPTGLGTSAARIGSLYSTLGLGRFKNFTHVPYQAVGPVTLPKFYMPFATSLNSHLDAARQHSKEWARQMGMLDSLPGIPEAVIWDDHKFDVADVALCGALIHPNASGAELNLTAGWLVWGTYADDYFPALYGHSRNMAGAKVFNARLLAFMPLDSSPVPLPTNPVERGLADLWSRTAGPMSQNARGQFRRAIADMTESWLWELANQIQNRIPDPIDYVEMRRKTFGSDLTMSLSRLAQGDEIPQEIYRTRSMRQLDNSAADFACLTNDIFSYQKEIEFEGELNNGVLVVQQFLNCDLPQAVEVVNNLMTSRARQFEHIVATELPALFDDFDLDASTREKLYGYVEKLQQWMCGVLKWHVTVDRYKEFELRNSSPEGRLLNGPRGLGTSAARIRWLIGAGGLSSVLGQVGSGFLVSE
;
A
#
# COMPACT_ATOMS: atom_id res chain seq x y z
N MET A 1 2.31 33.17 -14.39
CA MET A 1 3.26 33.10 -13.26
C MET A 1 3.31 31.63 -12.85
N GLN A 2 4.43 31.09 -12.35
CA GLN A 2 4.40 29.68 -11.91
C GLN A 2 3.44 29.54 -10.72
N PRO A 3 2.62 28.46 -10.65
CA PRO A 3 1.62 28.28 -9.60
C PRO A 3 2.24 28.11 -8.20
N PHE A 4 3.48 27.62 -8.13
CA PHE A 4 4.28 27.51 -6.91
C PHE A 4 5.77 27.50 -7.25
N GLU A 5 6.62 27.72 -6.25
CA GLU A 5 8.06 27.48 -6.32
C GLU A 5 8.34 26.00 -6.05
N LEU A 6 9.15 25.37 -6.93
CA LEU A 6 9.53 23.97 -6.76
C LEU A 6 10.24 23.77 -5.40
N PRO A 7 9.83 22.76 -4.61
CA PRO A 7 10.48 22.47 -3.34
C PRO A 7 11.88 21.88 -3.54
N GLU A 8 12.68 21.88 -2.48
CA GLU A 8 13.96 21.16 -2.46
C GLU A 8 13.69 19.65 -2.37
N PHE A 9 14.19 18.89 -3.35
CA PHE A 9 13.93 17.46 -3.46
C PHE A 9 14.95 16.64 -2.66
N TYR A 10 14.48 15.63 -1.93
CA TYR A 10 15.35 14.59 -1.40
C TYR A 10 15.78 13.65 -2.54
N MET A 11 17.04 13.71 -2.94
CA MET A 11 17.62 12.81 -3.97
C MET A 11 18.96 12.25 -3.48
N PRO A 12 18.97 11.08 -2.80
CA PRO A 12 20.18 10.55 -2.18
C PRO A 12 21.16 9.93 -3.19
N TRP A 13 20.71 9.68 -4.42
CA TRP A 13 21.51 9.02 -5.45
C TRP A 13 21.98 10.02 -6.52
N PRO A 14 23.28 10.06 -6.86
CA PRO A 14 23.77 10.94 -7.90
C PRO A 14 23.38 10.41 -9.28
N ALA A 15 22.86 11.28 -10.13
CA ALA A 15 22.57 10.93 -11.51
C ALA A 15 23.84 10.73 -12.34
N ARG A 16 23.74 9.88 -13.36
CA ARG A 16 24.81 9.55 -14.30
C ARG A 16 24.24 9.62 -15.71
N LEU A 17 25.07 9.94 -16.70
CA LEU A 17 24.65 10.08 -18.08
C LEU A 17 25.33 9.02 -18.96
N ASN A 18 24.52 8.29 -19.73
CA ASN A 18 25.00 7.29 -20.68
C ASN A 18 25.83 7.97 -21.80
N PRO A 19 27.02 7.45 -22.15
CA PRO A 19 27.86 8.04 -23.21
C PRO A 19 27.27 7.91 -24.63
N ASN A 20 26.21 7.12 -24.83
CA ASN A 20 25.61 6.85 -26.15
C ASN A 20 24.44 7.80 -26.50
N LEU A 21 24.20 8.86 -25.72
CA LEU A 21 23.08 9.79 -25.90
C LEU A 21 22.86 10.25 -27.34
N GLU A 22 23.90 10.74 -28.02
CA GLU A 22 23.74 11.28 -29.37
C GLU A 22 23.36 10.20 -30.39
N ALA A 23 23.82 8.97 -30.20
CA ALA A 23 23.42 7.84 -31.04
C ALA A 23 21.93 7.52 -30.83
N ALA A 24 21.48 7.48 -29.57
CA ALA A 24 20.08 7.24 -29.22
C ALA A 24 19.12 8.31 -29.76
N ARG A 25 19.53 9.60 -29.78
CA ARG A 25 18.73 10.68 -30.41
C ARG A 25 18.52 10.44 -31.90
N VAL A 26 19.59 10.06 -32.62
CA VAL A 26 19.52 9.79 -34.06
C VAL A 26 18.67 8.56 -34.34
N HIS A 27 18.90 7.47 -33.60
CA HIS A 27 18.16 6.22 -33.76
C HIS A 27 16.67 6.39 -33.50
N SER A 28 16.30 6.91 -32.31
CA SER A 28 14.89 6.99 -31.90
C SER A 28 14.06 7.95 -32.78
N LYS A 29 14.66 9.03 -33.28
CA LYS A 29 14.01 9.90 -34.28
C LYS A 29 13.73 9.14 -35.58
N ALA A 30 14.70 8.39 -36.09
CA ALA A 30 14.53 7.60 -37.30
C ALA A 30 13.45 6.51 -37.11
N TRP A 31 13.43 5.86 -35.95
CA TRP A 31 12.39 4.90 -35.59
C TRP A 31 11.00 5.55 -35.49
N ALA A 32 10.87 6.74 -34.90
CA ALA A 32 9.60 7.47 -34.81
C ALA A 32 9.00 7.78 -36.20
N TYR A 33 9.83 8.14 -37.18
CA TYR A 33 9.39 8.27 -38.57
C TYR A 33 8.92 6.93 -39.16
N GLN A 34 9.66 5.84 -38.93
CA GLN A 34 9.29 4.51 -39.44
C GLN A 34 7.95 4.02 -38.91
N MET A 35 7.63 4.31 -37.64
CA MET A 35 6.36 3.94 -37.03
C MET A 35 5.21 4.88 -37.43
N GLY A 36 5.51 6.03 -38.02
CA GLY A 36 4.55 7.08 -38.38
C GLY A 36 4.12 7.95 -37.20
N ILE A 37 4.92 8.02 -36.13
CA ILE A 37 4.69 8.90 -34.96
C ILE A 37 4.84 10.38 -35.35
N LEU A 38 5.85 10.70 -36.15
CA LEU A 38 6.08 12.05 -36.70
C LEU A 38 5.35 12.27 -38.04
N GLY A 39 4.45 11.35 -38.40
CA GLY A 39 3.78 11.28 -39.70
C GLY A 39 4.68 10.78 -40.84
N SER A 40 4.05 10.34 -41.93
CA SER A 40 4.67 10.24 -43.25
C SER A 40 4.34 11.50 -44.07
N GLN A 41 5.15 11.85 -45.08
CA GLN A 41 4.83 12.97 -45.98
C GLN A 41 3.48 12.80 -46.72
N GLU A 42 2.89 11.61 -46.75
CA GLU A 42 1.64 11.29 -47.46
C GLU A 42 0.39 11.25 -46.55
N GLU A 43 0.52 11.13 -45.23
CA GLU A 43 -0.62 11.03 -44.27
C GLU A 43 -1.03 12.37 -43.62
N ALA A 44 -0.50 13.50 -44.11
CA ALA A 44 -0.66 14.85 -43.55
C ALA A 44 -2.05 15.51 -43.75
N GLU A 45 -3.14 14.74 -43.76
CA GLU A 45 -4.51 15.29 -43.86
C GLU A 45 -5.09 15.74 -42.50
N SER A 46 -4.48 15.34 -41.38
CA SER A 46 -4.74 15.87 -40.03
C SER A 46 -3.44 16.38 -39.40
N SER A 47 -3.51 17.45 -38.58
CA SER A 47 -2.36 17.93 -37.83
C SER A 47 -1.73 16.78 -37.03
N PRO A 48 -0.43 16.47 -37.21
CA PRO A 48 0.20 15.38 -36.47
C PRO A 48 0.23 15.70 -34.98
N ILE A 49 0.07 14.68 -34.12
CA ILE A 49 0.12 14.83 -32.65
C ILE A 49 1.45 15.45 -32.23
N TRP A 50 2.55 14.96 -32.81
CA TRP A 50 3.89 15.53 -32.67
C TRP A 50 4.47 15.92 -34.03
N ASP A 51 5.18 17.04 -34.07
CA ASP A 51 6.14 17.35 -35.12
C ASP A 51 7.57 17.07 -34.65
N GLU A 52 8.54 17.09 -35.58
CA GLU A 52 9.95 16.84 -35.25
C GLU A 52 10.48 17.82 -34.20
N ARG A 53 10.02 19.07 -34.21
CA ARG A 53 10.43 20.09 -33.24
C ARG A 53 9.97 19.72 -31.82
N THR A 54 8.73 19.25 -31.69
CA THR A 54 8.15 18.82 -30.41
C THR A 54 8.89 17.58 -29.90
N PHE A 55 9.14 16.60 -30.77
CA PHE A 55 9.94 15.42 -30.45
C PHE A 55 11.35 15.76 -29.95
N ASP A 56 12.06 16.64 -30.66
CA ASP A 56 13.40 17.10 -30.27
C ASP A 56 13.38 17.86 -28.94
N ALA A 57 12.33 18.63 -28.69
CA ALA A 57 12.17 19.42 -27.46
C ALA A 57 11.85 18.55 -26.23
N HIS A 58 11.20 17.40 -26.42
CA HIS A 58 10.95 16.42 -25.36
C HIS A 58 12.23 15.68 -24.94
N ASP A 59 13.10 15.36 -25.92
CA ASP A 59 14.40 14.71 -25.75
C ASP A 59 14.34 13.43 -24.88
N TYR A 60 13.56 12.45 -25.34
CA TYR A 60 13.41 11.16 -24.64
C TYR A 60 14.71 10.34 -24.60
N ALA A 61 15.62 10.55 -25.55
CA ALA A 61 16.95 9.96 -25.50
C ALA A 61 17.77 10.50 -24.31
N LEU A 62 17.61 11.77 -23.93
CA LEU A 62 18.21 12.33 -22.72
C LEU A 62 17.63 11.70 -21.46
N LEU A 63 16.31 11.54 -21.39
CA LEU A 63 15.66 10.79 -20.30
C LEU A 63 16.25 9.39 -20.17
N CYS A 64 16.31 8.64 -21.26
CA CYS A 64 16.79 7.25 -21.25
C CYS A 64 18.27 7.16 -20.92
N SER A 65 19.07 8.12 -21.39
CA SER A 65 20.51 8.18 -21.09
C SER A 65 20.79 8.47 -19.62
N TYR A 66 19.94 9.25 -18.96
CA TYR A 66 20.04 9.50 -17.53
C TYR A 66 19.52 8.32 -16.69
N THR A 67 18.42 7.69 -17.12
CA THR A 67 17.76 6.61 -16.36
C THR A 67 18.42 5.25 -16.54
N HIS A 68 19.12 5.03 -17.65
CA HIS A 68 19.84 3.79 -17.98
C HIS A 68 21.31 4.08 -18.31
N PRO A 69 22.09 4.63 -17.36
CA PRO A 69 23.44 5.12 -17.60
C PRO A 69 24.44 4.03 -17.98
N ASP A 70 24.17 2.77 -17.63
CA ASP A 70 25.04 1.62 -17.89
C ASP A 70 24.59 0.78 -19.11
N ALA A 71 23.46 1.12 -19.74
CA ALA A 71 22.94 0.37 -20.88
C ALA A 71 23.89 0.48 -22.11
N PRO A 72 24.23 -0.63 -22.77
CA PRO A 72 24.91 -0.60 -24.06
C PRO A 72 24.10 0.17 -25.11
N GLY A 73 24.76 0.71 -26.14
CA GLY A 73 24.10 1.56 -27.16
C GLY A 73 22.83 0.95 -27.76
N ALA A 74 22.87 -0.29 -28.23
CA ALA A 74 21.69 -0.95 -28.81
C ALA A 74 20.53 -1.17 -27.82
N GLU A 75 20.84 -1.34 -26.53
CA GLU A 75 19.83 -1.47 -25.47
C GLU A 75 19.25 -0.09 -25.14
N LEU A 76 20.10 0.95 -25.08
CA LEU A 76 19.65 2.33 -24.89
C LEU A 76 18.74 2.78 -26.03
N ASP A 77 19.06 2.42 -27.28
CA ASP A 77 18.24 2.67 -28.46
C ASP A 77 16.84 2.03 -28.30
N LEU A 78 16.79 0.74 -27.96
CA LEU A 78 15.55 0.01 -27.74
C LEU A 78 14.70 0.58 -26.60
N VAL A 79 15.32 0.85 -25.45
CA VAL A 79 14.64 1.45 -24.30
C VAL A 79 14.14 2.85 -24.65
N THR A 80 14.92 3.64 -25.40
CA THR A 80 14.47 4.96 -25.87
C THR A 80 13.23 4.86 -26.77
N ASP A 81 13.21 3.90 -27.70
CA ASP A 81 12.03 3.67 -28.55
C ASP A 81 10.78 3.31 -27.71
N TRP A 82 10.93 2.51 -26.64
CA TRP A 82 9.86 2.21 -25.69
C TRP A 82 9.33 3.47 -24.97
N TYR A 83 10.19 4.37 -24.51
CA TYR A 83 9.74 5.62 -23.88
C TYR A 83 9.11 6.58 -24.91
N VAL A 84 9.64 6.66 -26.13
CA VAL A 84 8.98 7.41 -27.21
C VAL A 84 7.56 6.90 -27.43
N TRP A 85 7.38 5.57 -27.49
CA TRP A 85 6.07 4.95 -27.65
C TRP A 85 5.11 5.29 -26.51
N VAL A 86 5.54 5.18 -25.25
CA VAL A 86 4.65 5.37 -24.09
C VAL A 86 4.17 6.81 -23.96
N PHE A 87 5.07 7.78 -24.19
CA PHE A 87 4.70 9.20 -24.16
C PHE A 87 3.85 9.59 -25.38
N PHE A 88 4.11 8.99 -26.55
CA PHE A 88 3.27 9.24 -27.73
C PHE A 88 1.86 8.67 -27.53
N PHE A 89 1.75 7.48 -26.92
CA PHE A 89 0.47 6.88 -26.55
C PHE A 89 -0.34 7.82 -25.65
N ASP A 90 0.28 8.37 -24.61
CA ASP A 90 -0.38 9.29 -23.67
C ASP A 90 -0.88 10.57 -24.37
N ASP A 91 -0.01 11.24 -25.12
CA ASP A 91 -0.36 12.47 -25.85
C ASP A 91 -1.42 12.19 -26.94
N HIS A 92 -1.33 11.06 -27.64
CA HIS A 92 -2.35 10.62 -28.60
C HIS A 92 -3.70 10.35 -27.93
N PHE A 93 -3.70 9.67 -26.78
CA PHE A 93 -4.93 9.37 -26.04
C PHE A 93 -5.58 10.66 -25.50
N LEU A 94 -4.78 11.60 -25.01
CA LEU A 94 -5.23 12.93 -24.59
C LEU A 94 -5.95 13.66 -25.74
N GLU A 95 -5.31 13.77 -26.89
CA GLU A 95 -5.83 14.53 -28.03
C GLU A 95 -7.08 13.90 -28.65
N ILE A 96 -7.11 12.57 -28.81
CA ILE A 96 -8.19 11.88 -29.53
C ILE A 96 -9.38 11.57 -28.62
N TYR A 97 -9.15 11.21 -27.35
CA TYR A 97 -10.20 10.69 -26.47
C TYR A 97 -10.47 11.55 -25.23
N LYS A 98 -9.45 12.05 -24.51
CA LYS A 98 -9.70 12.88 -23.31
C LYS A 98 -10.34 14.23 -23.67
N ARG A 99 -9.81 14.94 -24.66
CA ARG A 99 -10.36 16.24 -25.11
C ARG A 99 -11.76 16.13 -25.70
N THR A 100 -12.06 15.04 -26.41
CA THR A 100 -13.38 14.77 -27.00
C THR A 100 -14.36 14.13 -26.02
N GLN A 101 -13.83 13.61 -24.90
CA GLN A 101 -14.52 12.79 -23.92
C GLN A 101 -15.19 11.53 -24.51
N ASP A 102 -14.60 10.95 -25.56
CA ASP A 102 -15.13 9.76 -26.24
C ASP A 102 -14.77 8.47 -25.48
N MET A 103 -15.57 8.14 -24.47
CA MET A 103 -15.43 6.91 -23.68
C MET A 103 -15.60 5.62 -24.50
N ALA A 104 -16.48 5.63 -25.50
CA ALA A 104 -16.74 4.43 -26.30
C ALA A 104 -15.57 4.13 -27.24
N GLY A 105 -15.06 5.15 -27.95
CA GLY A 105 -13.88 5.03 -28.79
C GLY A 105 -12.64 4.67 -27.99
N ALA A 106 -12.46 5.25 -26.80
CA ALA A 106 -11.35 4.91 -25.90
C ALA A 106 -11.34 3.42 -25.53
N LYS A 107 -12.50 2.85 -25.15
CA LYS A 107 -12.62 1.42 -24.83
C LYS A 107 -12.28 0.53 -26.02
N GLU A 108 -12.79 0.84 -27.21
CA GLU A 108 -12.50 0.06 -28.42
C GLU A 108 -11.00 0.08 -28.75
N TYR A 109 -10.39 1.26 -28.69
CA TYR A 109 -8.97 1.47 -28.94
C TYR A 109 -8.08 0.69 -27.97
N LEU A 110 -8.32 0.82 -26.66
CA LEU A 110 -7.49 0.17 -25.63
C LEU A 110 -7.66 -1.35 -25.62
N ASN A 111 -8.84 -1.87 -25.94
CA ASN A 111 -9.10 -3.32 -26.01
C ASN A 111 -8.28 -4.03 -27.10
N ARG A 112 -7.81 -3.30 -28.12
CA ARG A 112 -7.00 -3.87 -29.21
C ARG A 112 -5.52 -4.03 -28.84
N LEU A 113 -4.97 -3.14 -28.02
CA LEU A 113 -3.53 -3.07 -27.73
C LEU A 113 -2.95 -4.36 -27.09
N PRO A 114 -3.63 -5.05 -26.16
CA PRO A 114 -3.13 -6.32 -25.60
C PRO A 114 -2.85 -7.40 -26.66
N ALA A 115 -3.54 -7.39 -27.80
CA ALA A 115 -3.35 -8.35 -28.87
C ALA A 115 -1.96 -8.25 -29.56
N PHE A 116 -1.25 -7.14 -29.37
CA PHE A 116 0.11 -6.92 -29.88
C PHE A 116 1.21 -7.35 -28.91
N MET A 117 0.85 -7.84 -27.71
CA MET A 117 1.80 -8.33 -26.70
C MET A 117 1.56 -9.82 -26.37
N PRO A 118 1.63 -10.73 -27.34
CA PRO A 118 1.41 -12.14 -27.08
C PRO A 118 2.45 -12.68 -26.09
N VAL A 119 1.98 -13.29 -25.00
CA VAL A 119 2.83 -13.96 -24.01
C VAL A 119 3.52 -15.16 -24.65
N TYR A 120 2.83 -15.88 -25.54
CA TYR A 120 3.35 -17.06 -26.22
C TYR A 120 3.63 -16.77 -27.71
N PRO A 121 4.79 -17.19 -28.27
CA PRO A 121 5.18 -16.89 -29.65
C PRO A 121 4.26 -17.43 -30.76
N THR A 122 3.30 -18.28 -30.42
CA THR A 122 2.36 -18.91 -31.37
C THR A 122 1.18 -18.01 -31.73
N ASP A 123 0.93 -16.97 -30.94
CA ASP A 123 -0.22 -16.08 -31.16
C ASP A 123 0.16 -15.05 -32.22
N THR A 124 -0.62 -14.98 -33.30
CA THR A 124 -0.38 -14.02 -34.38
C THR A 124 -1.11 -12.71 -34.06
N PRO A 125 -0.39 -11.58 -33.88
CA PRO A 125 -1.04 -10.31 -33.62
C PRO A 125 -1.85 -9.85 -34.85
N PRO A 126 -2.89 -9.03 -34.66
CA PRO A 126 -3.65 -8.46 -35.77
C PRO A 126 -2.78 -7.48 -36.58
N VAL A 127 -3.26 -7.08 -37.77
CA VAL A 127 -2.57 -6.06 -38.57
C VAL A 127 -2.71 -4.70 -37.86
N PRO A 128 -1.59 -3.99 -37.58
CA PRO A 128 -1.64 -2.66 -37.00
C PRO A 128 -2.38 -1.65 -37.89
N THR A 129 -3.19 -0.81 -37.28
CA THR A 129 -4.03 0.20 -37.97
C THR A 129 -3.61 1.64 -37.69
N ASN A 130 -2.76 1.87 -36.68
CA ASN A 130 -2.30 3.20 -36.25
C ASN A 130 -0.84 3.14 -35.74
N PRO A 131 -0.16 4.30 -35.54
CA PRO A 131 1.22 4.33 -35.11
C PRO A 131 1.49 3.65 -33.75
N VAL A 132 0.54 3.72 -32.81
CA VAL A 132 0.69 3.09 -31.48
C VAL A 132 0.69 1.57 -31.61
N GLU A 133 -0.25 0.99 -32.35
CA GLU A 133 -0.29 -0.45 -32.63
C GLU A 133 0.98 -0.92 -33.36
N ARG A 134 1.46 -0.14 -34.34
CA ARG A 134 2.70 -0.46 -35.08
C ARG A 134 3.92 -0.46 -34.16
N GLY A 135 4.09 0.60 -33.37
CA GLY A 135 5.19 0.73 -32.43
C GLY A 135 5.17 -0.38 -31.38
N LEU A 136 4.01 -0.70 -30.82
CA LEU A 136 3.88 -1.77 -29.82
C LEU A 136 4.26 -3.14 -30.39
N GLY A 137 3.81 -3.46 -31.61
CA GLY A 137 4.16 -4.70 -32.28
C GLY A 137 5.66 -4.82 -32.58
N ASP A 138 6.29 -3.74 -33.07
CA ASP A 138 7.75 -3.69 -33.31
C ASP A 138 8.54 -3.89 -32.01
N LEU A 139 8.23 -3.10 -31.00
CA LEU A 139 8.91 -3.10 -29.71
C LEU A 139 8.77 -4.45 -28.99
N TRP A 140 7.55 -5.02 -28.96
CA TRP A 140 7.34 -6.33 -28.37
C TRP A 140 8.17 -7.41 -29.07
N SER A 141 8.27 -7.36 -30.41
CA SER A 141 9.08 -8.32 -31.17
C SER A 141 10.59 -8.20 -30.90
N ARG A 142 11.07 -7.00 -30.55
CA ARG A 142 12.49 -6.75 -30.25
C ARG A 142 12.85 -7.08 -28.79
N THR A 143 11.89 -7.03 -27.89
CA THR A 143 12.10 -7.24 -26.44
C THR A 143 11.69 -8.64 -25.96
N ALA A 144 10.45 -9.06 -26.23
CA ALA A 144 9.80 -10.17 -25.51
C ALA A 144 10.45 -11.54 -25.77
N PHE A 145 11.01 -11.79 -26.96
CA PHE A 145 11.60 -13.09 -27.31
C PHE A 145 12.92 -13.39 -26.60
N THR A 146 13.52 -12.39 -25.95
CA THR A 146 14.73 -12.58 -25.13
C THR A 146 14.43 -12.96 -23.69
N LYS A 147 13.14 -12.97 -23.29
CA LYS A 147 12.71 -13.05 -21.89
C LYS A 147 11.89 -14.29 -21.55
N SER A 148 11.90 -14.67 -20.28
CA SER A 148 11.06 -15.75 -19.77
C SER A 148 9.57 -15.47 -19.98
N ALA A 149 8.75 -16.53 -19.91
CA ALA A 149 7.29 -16.37 -19.93
C ALA A 149 6.77 -15.63 -18.69
N ASP A 150 7.49 -15.71 -17.57
CA ASP A 150 7.12 -15.04 -16.33
C ASP A 150 7.34 -13.53 -16.44
N TRP A 151 8.49 -13.11 -16.96
CA TRP A 151 8.74 -11.69 -17.24
C TRP A 151 7.74 -11.13 -18.27
N ARG A 152 7.48 -11.86 -19.37
CA ARG A 152 6.49 -11.45 -20.38
C ARG A 152 5.09 -11.26 -19.80
N ARG A 153 4.65 -12.15 -18.89
CA ARG A 153 3.36 -12.01 -18.21
C ARG A 153 3.32 -10.76 -17.34
N ARG A 154 4.36 -10.49 -16.55
CA ARG A 154 4.44 -9.28 -15.72
C ARG A 154 4.44 -8.00 -16.54
N PHE A 155 5.29 -7.93 -17.56
CA PHE A 155 5.40 -6.74 -18.40
C PHE A 155 4.10 -6.48 -19.18
N SER A 156 3.48 -7.53 -19.75
CA SER A 156 2.17 -7.43 -20.40
C SER A 156 1.06 -6.97 -19.44
N GLU A 157 1.07 -7.46 -18.20
CA GLU A 157 0.13 -7.02 -17.15
C GLU A 157 0.36 -5.55 -16.78
N SER A 158 1.62 -5.12 -16.57
CA SER A 158 1.92 -3.71 -16.31
C SER A 158 1.57 -2.80 -17.48
N THR A 159 1.76 -3.22 -18.73
CA THR A 159 1.27 -2.46 -19.90
C THR A 159 -0.25 -2.43 -19.93
N LYS A 160 -0.95 -3.55 -19.69
CA LYS A 160 -2.42 -3.55 -19.62
C LYS A 160 -2.92 -2.57 -18.55
N ASN A 161 -2.29 -2.55 -17.38
CA ASN A 161 -2.66 -1.64 -16.33
C ASN A 161 -2.42 -0.17 -16.72
N LEU A 162 -1.29 0.14 -17.39
CA LEU A 162 -1.04 1.46 -18.01
C LEU A 162 -2.21 1.91 -18.88
N LEU A 163 -2.73 1.03 -19.73
CA LEU A 163 -3.84 1.34 -20.61
C LEU A 163 -5.15 1.58 -19.84
N GLU A 164 -5.39 0.84 -18.75
CA GLU A 164 -6.59 0.98 -17.92
C GLU A 164 -6.61 2.32 -17.13
N GLU A 165 -5.46 2.95 -16.89
CA GLU A 165 -5.38 4.29 -16.26
C GLU A 165 -6.13 5.33 -17.04
N SER A 166 -5.93 5.34 -18.36
CA SER A 166 -6.46 6.37 -19.24
C SER A 166 -7.99 6.39 -19.23
N LEU A 167 -8.65 5.24 -18.99
CA LEU A 167 -10.11 5.16 -18.81
C LEU A 167 -10.58 5.75 -17.47
N TRP A 168 -9.80 5.54 -16.40
CA TRP A 168 -10.12 6.12 -15.10
C TRP A 168 -9.97 7.64 -15.11
N GLU A 169 -8.88 8.15 -15.68
CA GLU A 169 -8.65 9.60 -15.83
C GLU A 169 -9.75 10.23 -16.67
N LEU A 170 -10.06 9.63 -17.83
CA LEU A 170 -11.16 10.11 -18.69
C LEU A 170 -12.50 10.14 -17.95
N SER A 171 -12.81 9.11 -17.15
CA SER A 171 -14.01 9.10 -16.32
C SER A 171 -14.04 10.25 -15.32
N ASN A 172 -12.92 10.52 -14.64
CA ASN A 172 -12.85 11.61 -13.66
C ASN A 172 -12.95 12.99 -14.32
N ILE A 173 -12.30 13.19 -15.46
CA ILE A 173 -12.39 14.43 -16.25
C ILE A 173 -13.83 14.67 -16.68
N SER A 174 -14.51 13.64 -17.21
CA SER A 174 -15.91 13.75 -17.67
C SER A 174 -16.91 14.11 -16.56
N GLN A 175 -16.54 13.86 -15.31
CA GLN A 175 -17.38 14.09 -14.13
C GLN A 175 -16.92 15.27 -13.27
N ASP A 176 -15.86 15.98 -13.68
CA ASP A 176 -15.20 17.02 -12.89
C ASP A 176 -14.89 16.55 -11.44
N ARG A 177 -14.42 15.31 -11.32
CA ARG A 177 -14.23 14.64 -10.03
C ARG A 177 -12.74 14.51 -9.71
N ILE A 178 -12.33 15.13 -8.62
CA ILE A 178 -10.98 14.98 -8.06
C ILE A 178 -10.98 13.79 -7.09
N ALA A 179 -10.04 12.87 -7.26
CA ALA A 179 -9.88 11.71 -6.39
C ALA A 179 -9.46 12.14 -4.96
N ASN A 180 -9.81 11.32 -3.96
CA ASN A 180 -9.27 11.50 -2.61
C ASN A 180 -7.81 10.99 -2.54
N PRO A 181 -6.99 11.40 -1.55
CA PRO A 181 -5.58 11.00 -1.45
C PRO A 181 -5.33 9.48 -1.53
N ILE A 182 -6.16 8.67 -0.89
CA ILE A 182 -6.01 7.20 -0.86
C ILE A 182 -6.34 6.61 -2.23
N GLU A 183 -7.43 7.04 -2.85
CA GLU A 183 -7.79 6.62 -4.21
C GLU A 183 -6.71 7.02 -5.21
N TYR A 184 -6.23 8.27 -5.13
CA TYR A 184 -5.26 8.81 -6.06
C TYR A 184 -3.98 7.98 -6.11
N ILE A 185 -3.35 7.73 -4.96
CA ILE A 185 -2.12 6.93 -4.88
C ILE A 185 -2.37 5.49 -5.34
N GLU A 186 -3.47 4.88 -4.91
CA GLU A 186 -3.78 3.51 -5.31
C GLU A 186 -3.95 3.38 -6.82
N MET A 187 -4.60 4.36 -7.46
CA MET A 187 -4.77 4.40 -8.90
C MET A 187 -3.43 4.60 -9.61
N ARG A 188 -2.69 5.66 -9.29
CA ARG A 188 -1.38 5.93 -9.92
C ARG A 188 -0.40 4.77 -9.79
N ARG A 189 -0.40 4.06 -8.65
CA ARG A 189 0.46 2.88 -8.48
C ARG A 189 0.01 1.67 -9.32
N LYS A 190 -1.29 1.41 -9.39
CA LYS A 190 -1.80 0.21 -10.08
C LYS A 190 -1.76 0.35 -11.58
N VAL A 191 -2.15 1.52 -12.07
CA VAL A 191 -2.39 1.77 -13.49
C VAL A 191 -1.40 2.77 -14.07
N GLY A 192 -0.51 3.39 -13.29
CA GLY A 192 0.53 4.28 -13.82
C GLY A 192 1.59 3.61 -14.71
N GLY A 193 2.29 4.44 -15.49
CA GLY A 193 3.43 4.00 -16.32
C GLY A 193 4.74 3.68 -15.58
N ALA A 194 4.83 3.95 -14.28
CA ALA A 194 6.05 3.71 -13.52
C ALA A 194 6.29 2.21 -13.19
N PRO A 195 5.29 1.40 -12.78
CA PRO A 195 5.40 -0.06 -12.74
C PRO A 195 5.91 -0.68 -14.06
N TRP A 196 5.44 -0.16 -15.19
CA TRP A 196 5.90 -0.56 -16.53
C TRP A 196 7.38 -0.21 -16.73
N SER A 197 7.80 1.00 -16.33
CA SER A 197 9.21 1.42 -16.36
C SER A 197 10.11 0.51 -15.51
N ALA A 198 9.64 0.08 -14.34
CA ALA A 198 10.39 -0.84 -13.47
C ALA A 198 10.62 -2.20 -14.14
N ASP A 199 9.62 -2.78 -14.81
CA ASP A 199 9.82 -4.04 -15.54
C ASP A 199 10.80 -3.87 -16.72
N LEU A 200 10.82 -2.69 -17.35
CA LEU A 200 11.80 -2.35 -18.40
C LEU A 200 13.22 -2.19 -17.85
N VAL A 201 13.39 -1.76 -16.59
CA VAL A 201 14.70 -1.72 -15.93
C VAL A 201 15.32 -3.12 -15.83
N GLU A 202 14.53 -4.17 -15.55
CA GLU A 202 15.04 -5.56 -15.58
C GLU A 202 15.62 -5.91 -16.96
N HIS A 203 14.94 -5.48 -18.04
CA HIS A 203 15.44 -5.66 -19.39
C HIS A 203 16.76 -4.92 -19.62
N ALA A 204 16.81 -3.64 -19.29
CA ALA A 204 17.92 -2.75 -19.56
C ALA A 204 19.20 -3.09 -18.80
N VAL A 205 19.08 -3.70 -17.61
CA VAL A 205 20.23 -4.18 -16.82
C VAL A 205 20.53 -5.67 -17.03
N PHE A 206 19.84 -6.32 -17.98
CA PHE A 206 20.03 -7.72 -18.37
C PHE A 206 19.80 -8.74 -17.23
N VAL A 207 18.83 -8.47 -16.36
CA VAL A 207 18.44 -9.39 -15.27
C VAL A 207 16.98 -9.81 -15.40
N GLU A 208 16.61 -10.90 -14.74
CA GLU A 208 15.21 -11.24 -14.46
C GLU A 208 15.11 -11.59 -12.98
N ILE A 209 14.19 -10.95 -12.27
CA ILE A 209 13.95 -11.27 -10.86
C ILE A 209 13.29 -12.65 -10.77
N PRO A 210 13.80 -13.57 -9.92
CA PRO A 210 13.19 -14.88 -9.74
C PRO A 210 11.70 -14.78 -9.41
N ALA A 211 10.87 -15.56 -10.11
CA ALA A 211 9.41 -15.46 -10.02
C ALA A 211 8.88 -15.69 -8.60
N GLU A 212 9.56 -16.56 -7.83
CA GLU A 212 9.23 -16.88 -6.43
C GLU A 212 9.36 -15.69 -5.48
N ILE A 213 10.34 -14.80 -5.70
CA ILE A 213 10.52 -13.60 -4.87
C ILE A 213 9.82 -12.37 -5.44
N ALA A 214 9.57 -12.32 -6.76
CA ALA A 214 8.97 -11.16 -7.43
C ALA A 214 7.60 -10.78 -6.85
N ILE A 215 6.85 -11.76 -6.34
CA ILE A 215 5.51 -11.56 -5.74
C ILE A 215 5.55 -11.24 -4.24
N THR A 216 6.72 -11.32 -3.60
CA THR A 216 6.87 -11.08 -2.16
C THR A 216 6.66 -9.62 -1.82
N ARG A 217 6.29 -9.35 -0.56
CA ARG A 217 6.08 -7.96 -0.10
C ARG A 217 7.30 -7.06 -0.35
N PRO A 218 8.55 -7.42 0.04
CA PRO A 218 9.68 -6.51 -0.12
C PRO A 218 9.92 -6.09 -1.59
N MET A 219 9.80 -7.04 -2.53
CA MET A 219 9.96 -6.76 -3.96
C MET A 219 8.85 -5.86 -4.51
N ARG A 220 7.59 -6.08 -4.08
CA ARG A 220 6.48 -5.19 -4.44
C ARG A 220 6.67 -3.79 -3.86
N VAL A 221 7.04 -3.67 -2.58
CA VAL A 221 7.27 -2.37 -1.93
C VAL A 221 8.39 -1.58 -2.63
N LEU A 222 9.46 -2.23 -3.10
CA LEU A 222 10.50 -1.55 -3.89
C LEU A 222 9.98 -1.04 -5.23
N LYS A 223 9.21 -1.86 -5.97
CA LYS A 223 8.58 -1.44 -7.23
C LYS A 223 7.57 -0.31 -7.01
N ASP A 224 6.80 -0.39 -5.93
CA ASP A 224 5.75 0.54 -5.57
C ASP A 224 6.29 1.89 -5.08
N THR A 225 7.26 1.90 -4.18
CA THR A 225 7.93 3.13 -3.72
C THR A 225 8.71 3.81 -4.83
N PHE A 226 9.29 3.01 -5.74
CA PHE A 226 9.84 3.53 -6.99
C PHE A 226 8.73 4.24 -7.79
N ALA A 227 7.62 3.55 -8.06
CA ALA A 227 6.50 4.10 -8.83
C ALA A 227 5.95 5.39 -8.23
N ASP A 228 5.64 5.38 -6.94
CA ASP A 228 5.16 6.57 -6.23
C ASP A 228 6.17 7.74 -6.38
N GLY A 229 7.47 7.46 -6.26
CA GLY A 229 8.50 8.48 -6.39
C GLY A 229 8.62 9.07 -7.81
N VAL A 230 8.34 8.26 -8.83
CA VAL A 230 8.24 8.71 -10.22
C VAL A 230 7.04 9.65 -10.39
N HIS A 231 5.86 9.18 -9.99
CA HIS A 231 4.59 9.87 -10.21
C HIS A 231 4.49 11.17 -9.43
N LEU A 232 4.81 11.16 -8.13
CA LEU A 232 4.75 12.36 -7.29
C LEU A 232 5.73 13.44 -7.74
N ARG A 233 6.89 13.03 -8.27
CA ARG A 233 7.81 14.00 -8.89
C ARG A 233 7.21 14.56 -10.17
N ASN A 234 6.71 13.70 -11.04
CA ASN A 234 6.10 14.15 -12.28
C ASN A 234 5.01 15.18 -11.99
N ASP A 235 4.10 14.90 -11.05
CA ASP A 235 3.03 15.82 -10.63
C ASP A 235 3.53 17.22 -10.26
N LEU A 236 4.65 17.31 -9.53
CA LEU A 236 5.25 18.58 -9.13
C LEU A 236 5.80 19.38 -10.32
N PHE A 237 6.36 18.69 -11.31
CA PHE A 237 6.95 19.33 -12.48
C PHE A 237 5.93 19.59 -13.60
N SER A 238 4.84 18.81 -13.65
CA SER A 238 3.82 18.86 -14.68
C SER A 238 2.57 19.63 -14.27
N TYR A 239 2.38 19.95 -12.98
CA TYR A 239 1.16 20.58 -12.45
C TYR A 239 0.62 21.71 -13.32
N GLN A 240 1.47 22.66 -13.72
CA GLN A 240 1.02 23.80 -14.53
C GLN A 240 0.43 23.33 -15.87
N ARG A 241 1.12 22.43 -16.57
CA ARG A 241 0.69 21.91 -17.87
C ARG A 241 -0.59 21.08 -17.71
N GLU A 242 -0.58 20.14 -16.78
CA GLU A 242 -1.67 19.19 -16.57
C GLU A 242 -2.94 19.88 -16.06
N VAL A 243 -2.84 20.69 -15.01
CA VAL A 243 -4.00 21.26 -14.32
C VAL A 243 -4.47 22.56 -14.96
N GLU A 244 -3.57 23.45 -15.38
CA GLU A 244 -3.97 24.77 -15.94
C GLU A 244 -4.27 24.71 -17.44
N ASP A 245 -3.54 23.89 -18.22
CA ASP A 245 -3.65 23.85 -19.69
C ASP A 245 -4.46 22.64 -20.21
N GLU A 246 -4.19 21.44 -19.69
CA GLU A 246 -4.79 20.19 -20.18
C GLU A 246 -6.15 19.88 -19.53
N GLY A 247 -6.43 20.46 -18.36
CA GLY A 247 -7.64 20.17 -17.57
C GLY A 247 -7.61 18.79 -16.91
N GLU A 248 -6.42 18.22 -16.74
CA GLU A 248 -6.20 16.96 -16.04
C GLU A 248 -6.45 17.15 -14.54
N ASN A 249 -7.08 16.17 -13.91
CA ASN A 249 -7.44 16.22 -12.50
C ASN A 249 -6.76 15.10 -11.67
N ALA A 250 -5.95 14.26 -12.32
CA ALA A 250 -5.11 13.26 -11.70
C ALA A 250 -3.72 13.78 -11.29
N ASN A 251 -3.64 14.80 -10.41
CA ASN A 251 -2.36 15.33 -9.91
C ASN A 251 -2.36 15.46 -8.37
N CYS A 252 -1.32 14.93 -7.68
CA CYS A 252 -1.26 14.91 -6.21
C CYS A 252 -1.33 16.31 -5.57
N VAL A 253 -0.75 17.33 -6.21
CA VAL A 253 -0.78 18.70 -5.70
C VAL A 253 -2.23 19.20 -5.66
N LEU A 254 -3.01 18.97 -6.72
CA LEU A 254 -4.43 19.31 -6.78
C LEU A 254 -5.23 18.51 -5.73
N VAL A 255 -4.93 17.21 -5.59
CA VAL A 255 -5.60 16.35 -4.60
C VAL A 255 -5.38 16.87 -3.17
N PHE A 256 -4.15 17.22 -2.80
CA PHE A 256 -3.84 17.78 -1.48
C PHE A 256 -4.42 19.17 -1.28
N GLU A 257 -4.35 20.04 -2.28
CA GLU A 257 -4.94 21.38 -2.24
C GLU A 257 -6.42 21.29 -1.89
N ARG A 258 -7.18 20.43 -2.58
CA ARG A 258 -8.63 20.29 -2.39
C ARG A 258 -8.99 19.54 -1.11
N PHE A 259 -8.30 18.43 -0.84
CA PHE A 259 -8.64 17.59 0.31
C PHE A 259 -8.31 18.27 1.65
N LEU A 260 -7.15 18.91 1.76
CA LEU A 260 -6.71 19.58 2.99
C LEU A 260 -7.16 21.06 3.04
N SER A 261 -7.70 21.60 1.95
CA SER A 261 -8.07 23.02 1.83
C SER A 261 -6.90 23.97 2.13
N VAL A 262 -5.73 23.67 1.58
CA VAL A 262 -4.49 24.42 1.74
C VAL A 262 -4.13 25.16 0.46
N SER A 263 -3.14 26.05 0.51
CA SER A 263 -2.66 26.72 -0.71
C SER A 263 -1.94 25.75 -1.66
N THR A 264 -1.88 26.07 -2.95
CA THR A 264 -1.15 25.28 -3.95
C THR A 264 0.32 25.07 -3.57
N GLN A 265 0.98 26.07 -2.98
CA GLN A 265 2.36 25.96 -2.50
C GLN A 265 2.49 24.96 -1.33
N GLU A 266 1.57 25.00 -0.36
CA GLU A 266 1.56 24.05 0.75
C GLU A 266 1.28 22.63 0.26
N ALA A 267 0.37 22.46 -0.69
CA ALA A 267 0.09 21.17 -1.32
C ALA A 267 1.29 20.61 -2.10
N ALA A 268 2.04 21.47 -2.80
CA ALA A 268 3.28 21.09 -3.48
C ALA A 268 4.35 20.65 -2.46
N ASN A 269 4.50 21.37 -1.35
CA ASN A 269 5.43 20.99 -0.29
C ASN A 269 5.05 19.62 0.33
N LEU A 270 3.76 19.41 0.63
CA LEU A 270 3.27 18.12 1.16
C LEU A 270 3.45 16.97 0.17
N THR A 271 3.26 17.22 -1.13
CA THR A 271 3.52 16.23 -2.19
C THR A 271 5.01 15.85 -2.22
N ASN A 272 5.92 16.81 -2.02
CA ASN A 272 7.35 16.56 -1.92
C ASN A 272 7.76 15.84 -0.61
N GLU A 273 7.08 16.11 0.50
CA GLU A 273 7.27 15.34 1.75
C GLU A 273 6.82 13.89 1.58
N LEU A 274 5.70 13.65 0.87
CA LEU A 274 5.27 12.30 0.53
C LEU A 274 6.29 11.60 -0.35
N LEU A 275 6.72 12.26 -1.44
CA LEU A 275 7.79 11.78 -2.33
C LEU A 275 9.04 11.38 -1.54
N THR A 276 9.51 12.27 -0.66
CA THR A 276 10.66 12.03 0.22
C THR A 276 10.46 10.80 1.10
N SER A 277 9.28 10.67 1.72
CA SER A 277 8.93 9.52 2.55
C SER A 277 8.95 8.21 1.76
N ARG A 278 8.51 8.22 0.49
CA ARG A 278 8.53 7.01 -0.37
C ARG A 278 9.94 6.59 -0.74
N LEU A 279 10.84 7.52 -1.03
CA LEU A 279 12.25 7.20 -1.25
C LEU A 279 12.94 6.66 0.01
N GLN A 280 12.58 7.18 1.20
CA GLN A 280 13.07 6.65 2.47
C GLN A 280 12.54 5.23 2.75
N GLN A 281 11.29 4.94 2.40
CA GLN A 281 10.73 3.59 2.48
C GLN A 281 11.45 2.62 1.52
N PHE A 282 11.76 3.06 0.30
CA PHE A 282 12.55 2.27 -0.66
C PHE A 282 13.89 1.84 -0.05
N ASP A 283 14.66 2.79 0.50
CA ASP A 283 15.94 2.52 1.14
C ASP A 283 15.80 1.62 2.38
N ASN A 284 14.78 1.85 3.21
CA ASN A 284 14.53 1.04 4.40
C ASN A 284 14.23 -0.42 4.01
N THR A 285 13.35 -0.65 3.05
CA THR A 285 13.03 -2.01 2.57
C THR A 285 14.26 -2.68 1.95
N ALA A 286 15.04 -1.96 1.14
CA ALA A 286 16.27 -2.49 0.55
C ALA A 286 17.28 -2.95 1.61
N ILE A 287 17.42 -2.19 2.70
CA ILE A 287 18.42 -2.46 3.74
C ILE A 287 17.94 -3.49 4.78
N THR A 288 16.65 -3.45 5.15
CA THR A 288 16.15 -4.20 6.31
C THR A 288 15.40 -5.47 5.94
N GLU A 289 14.78 -5.53 4.77
CA GLU A 289 13.92 -6.64 4.37
C GLU A 289 14.60 -7.61 3.40
N LEU A 290 15.38 -7.10 2.44
CA LEU A 290 16.03 -7.96 1.43
C LEU A 290 17.02 -8.98 1.99
N PRO A 291 17.90 -8.64 2.96
CA PRO A 291 18.81 -9.64 3.52
C PRO A 291 18.04 -10.83 4.11
N SER A 292 16.95 -10.54 4.82
CA SER A 292 16.08 -11.59 5.39
C SER A 292 15.38 -12.40 4.31
N LEU A 293 14.90 -11.75 3.24
CA LEU A 293 14.29 -12.41 2.09
C LEU A 293 15.26 -13.37 1.39
N PHE A 294 16.52 -12.94 1.19
CA PHE A 294 17.55 -13.76 0.54
C PHE A 294 17.86 -15.03 1.32
N GLU A 295 17.91 -14.95 2.65
CA GLU A 295 18.12 -16.13 3.50
C GLU A 295 16.88 -17.03 3.56
N GLU A 296 15.67 -16.45 3.59
CA GLU A 296 14.41 -17.19 3.66
C GLU A 296 14.16 -18.05 2.41
N TYR A 297 14.47 -17.51 1.23
CA TYR A 297 14.33 -18.21 -0.04
C TYR A 297 15.61 -18.91 -0.50
N GLY A 298 16.70 -18.79 0.26
CA GLY A 298 17.96 -19.48 -0.04
C GLY A 298 18.60 -19.06 -1.36
N LEU A 299 18.46 -17.79 -1.76
CA LEU A 299 18.95 -17.29 -3.05
C LEU A 299 20.45 -17.50 -3.17
N ASP A 300 20.89 -17.95 -4.34
CA ASP A 300 22.31 -18.08 -4.63
C ASP A 300 22.98 -16.70 -4.84
N PRO A 301 24.32 -16.62 -4.87
CA PRO A 301 25.02 -15.35 -5.05
C PRO A 301 24.69 -14.62 -6.35
N VAL A 302 24.34 -15.32 -7.43
CA VAL A 302 24.01 -14.72 -8.74
C VAL A 302 22.65 -14.06 -8.65
N ASP A 303 21.64 -14.75 -8.10
CA ASP A 303 20.30 -14.19 -7.93
C ASP A 303 20.31 -12.98 -6.99
N ARG A 304 21.10 -13.04 -5.91
CA ARG A 304 21.29 -11.88 -5.01
C ARG A 304 21.87 -10.68 -5.77
N VAL A 305 22.88 -10.88 -6.61
CA VAL A 305 23.46 -9.81 -7.44
C VAL A 305 22.45 -9.28 -8.45
N ASN A 306 21.65 -10.15 -9.08
CA ASN A 306 20.61 -9.74 -10.03
C ASN A 306 19.57 -8.83 -9.37
N VAL A 307 19.12 -9.16 -8.16
CA VAL A 307 18.20 -8.31 -7.38
C VAL A 307 18.85 -6.96 -7.07
N LEU A 308 20.12 -6.94 -6.65
CA LEU A 308 20.82 -5.69 -6.33
C LEU A 308 21.08 -4.81 -7.58
N LEU A 309 21.35 -5.41 -8.74
CA LEU A 309 21.47 -4.70 -10.02
C LEU A 309 20.15 -4.08 -10.44
N TYR A 310 19.04 -4.79 -10.29
CA TYR A 310 17.70 -4.26 -10.51
C TYR A 310 17.41 -3.05 -9.61
N ILE A 311 17.67 -3.17 -8.31
CA ILE A 311 17.48 -2.07 -7.34
C ILE A 311 18.33 -0.86 -7.70
N LYS A 312 19.59 -1.08 -8.04
CA LYS A 312 20.47 0.00 -8.53
C LYS A 312 19.90 0.64 -9.80
N GLY A 313 19.36 -0.15 -10.72
CA GLY A 313 18.67 0.35 -11.91
C GLY A 313 17.47 1.25 -11.57
N LEU A 314 16.66 0.89 -10.57
CA LEU A 314 15.58 1.74 -10.08
C LEU A 314 16.09 3.05 -9.46
N GLN A 315 17.23 3.02 -8.75
CA GLN A 315 17.87 4.22 -8.19
C GLN A 315 18.46 5.14 -9.27
N ASP A 316 19.11 4.55 -10.29
CA ASP A 316 19.60 5.27 -11.47
C ASP A 316 18.43 5.91 -12.22
N TRP A 317 17.31 5.19 -12.37
CA TRP A 317 16.09 5.73 -12.96
C TRP A 317 15.55 6.91 -12.15
N GLN A 318 15.47 6.78 -10.81
CA GLN A 318 15.00 7.88 -9.96
C GLN A 318 15.86 9.13 -10.09
N SER A 319 17.17 9.01 -9.94
CA SER A 319 18.07 10.16 -10.07
C SER A 319 18.08 10.74 -11.49
N GLY A 320 18.08 9.87 -12.50
CA GLY A 320 18.07 10.28 -13.90
C GLY A 320 16.78 10.96 -14.34
N GLY A 321 15.63 10.46 -13.87
CA GLY A 321 14.34 11.09 -14.08
C GLY A 321 14.30 12.50 -13.49
N HIS A 322 14.86 12.73 -12.30
CA HIS A 322 14.96 14.07 -11.69
C HIS A 322 15.72 15.03 -12.60
N GLU A 323 16.91 14.62 -13.03
CA GLU A 323 17.79 15.39 -13.91
C GLU A 323 17.14 15.75 -15.25
N TRP A 324 16.34 14.84 -15.82
CA TRP A 324 15.61 15.13 -17.04
C TRP A 324 14.47 16.14 -16.82
N HIS A 325 13.67 16.01 -15.75
CA HIS A 325 12.60 16.98 -15.44
C HIS A 325 13.15 18.41 -15.26
N MET A 326 14.34 18.55 -14.68
CA MET A 326 15.02 19.85 -14.51
C MET A 326 15.48 20.49 -15.83
N ARG A 327 15.60 19.72 -16.92
CA ARG A 327 16.12 20.21 -18.23
C ARG A 327 15.09 20.21 -19.35
N SER A 328 14.12 19.29 -19.32
CA SER A 328 13.16 19.11 -20.39
C SER A 328 12.25 20.33 -20.51
N SER A 329 11.92 20.70 -21.75
CA SER A 329 11.01 21.82 -22.04
C SER A 329 9.55 21.55 -21.67
N ARG A 330 9.21 20.29 -21.37
CA ARG A 330 7.86 19.81 -21.03
C ARG A 330 7.37 20.26 -19.63
N TYR A 331 8.25 20.81 -18.79
CA TYR A 331 7.97 21.04 -17.36
C TYR A 331 8.29 22.45 -16.87
N MET A 332 7.72 22.80 -15.71
CA MET A 332 7.86 24.11 -15.08
C MET A 332 9.20 24.30 -14.34
N ASN A 333 10.33 24.32 -15.06
CA ASN A 333 11.69 24.37 -14.48
C ASN A 333 12.38 25.75 -14.53
N LYS A 334 11.65 26.85 -14.74
CA LYS A 334 12.23 28.22 -14.92
C LYS A 334 12.98 28.79 -13.70
N GLY A 335 12.97 28.11 -12.55
CA GLY A 335 13.74 28.43 -11.35
C GLY A 335 14.85 27.43 -11.01
N GLY A 336 15.01 26.35 -11.78
CA GLY A 336 16.08 25.38 -11.63
C GLY A 336 17.38 25.93 -12.19
N ASP A 337 18.39 26.10 -11.34
CA ASP A 337 19.68 26.67 -11.74
C ASP A 337 20.31 25.81 -12.85
N ASN A 338 20.40 26.35 -14.08
CA ASN A 338 21.01 25.71 -15.26
C ASN A 338 22.55 25.53 -15.14
N SER A 339 23.07 25.51 -13.91
CA SER A 339 24.49 25.61 -13.58
C SER A 339 25.03 24.45 -12.74
N SER A 340 24.37 23.28 -12.74
CA SER A 340 24.93 22.05 -12.13
C SER A 340 25.97 21.36 -13.05
N ALA A 341 26.93 22.13 -13.55
CA ALA A 341 28.23 21.60 -13.92
C ALA A 341 29.08 21.52 -12.64
N SER A 342 29.05 20.37 -11.97
CA SER A 342 30.04 19.90 -10.98
C SER A 342 30.87 21.00 -10.27
N THR A 343 30.35 21.57 -9.18
CA THR A 343 31.17 22.40 -8.28
C THR A 343 31.52 21.58 -7.03
N PRO A 344 32.81 21.43 -6.67
CA PRO A 344 33.20 20.77 -5.44
C PRO A 344 32.64 21.50 -4.23
N LEU A 345 32.16 20.71 -3.28
CA LEU A 345 31.60 21.09 -1.99
C LEU A 345 32.65 21.80 -1.12
N LEU A 346 33.00 23.07 -1.43
CA LEU A 346 33.71 24.04 -0.58
C LEU A 346 34.00 25.35 -1.37
N GLY A 347 33.06 26.30 -1.37
CA GLY A 347 33.34 27.64 -1.90
C GLY A 347 32.12 28.52 -2.18
N GLY A 348 31.40 28.97 -1.16
CA GLY A 348 30.31 29.95 -1.29
C GLY A 348 30.27 30.92 -0.10
N PRO A 349 29.82 32.18 -0.28
CA PRO A 349 30.09 33.30 0.61
C PRO A 349 29.54 33.08 2.04
N THR A 350 30.30 33.54 3.04
CA THR A 350 30.06 33.38 4.47
C THR A 350 29.38 34.64 5.04
N GLY A 351 28.08 34.80 4.78
CA GLY A 351 27.27 35.86 5.38
C GLY A 351 26.45 35.33 6.56
N LEU A 352 26.34 36.09 7.65
CA LEU A 352 25.67 35.72 8.92
C LEU A 352 24.16 35.42 8.80
N GLY A 353 23.53 35.61 7.62
CA GLY A 353 22.15 35.23 7.32
C GLY A 353 21.98 33.96 6.45
N THR A 354 23.07 33.39 5.92
CA THR A 354 23.02 32.20 5.04
C THR A 354 23.12 30.87 5.80
N SER A 355 23.47 30.91 7.09
CA SER A 355 23.68 29.72 7.91
C SER A 355 22.39 28.99 8.27
N ALA A 356 21.28 29.72 8.52
CA ALA A 356 20.00 29.10 8.87
C ALA A 356 19.34 28.40 7.67
N ALA A 357 19.39 29.02 6.49
CA ALA A 357 18.94 28.41 5.24
C ALA A 357 19.81 27.20 4.84
N ARG A 358 21.13 27.26 5.07
CA ARG A 358 22.04 26.12 4.83
C ARG A 358 21.85 24.98 5.83
N ILE A 359 21.42 25.24 7.07
CA ILE A 359 21.12 24.16 8.03
C ILE A 359 19.84 23.42 7.61
N GLY A 360 18.79 24.12 7.17
CA GLY A 360 17.60 23.50 6.61
C GLY A 360 17.90 22.67 5.36
N SER A 361 18.66 23.23 4.41
CA SER A 361 19.09 22.54 3.18
C SER A 361 20.03 21.36 3.44
N LEU A 362 20.91 21.44 4.45
CA LEU A 362 21.69 20.27 4.89
C LEU A 362 20.81 19.25 5.62
N TYR A 363 19.73 19.65 6.30
CA TYR A 363 18.83 18.75 7.01
C TYR A 363 17.97 17.90 6.07
N SER A 364 17.47 18.49 4.98
CA SER A 364 16.78 17.80 3.87
C SER A 364 17.77 16.95 3.06
N THR A 365 18.89 17.52 2.63
CA THR A 365 19.89 16.85 1.77
C THR A 365 20.60 15.68 2.48
N LEU A 366 20.89 15.79 3.78
CA LEU A 366 21.48 14.68 4.57
C LEU A 366 20.42 13.67 5.05
N GLY A 367 19.15 13.87 4.68
CA GLY A 367 18.04 13.01 5.09
C GLY A 367 17.83 12.97 6.60
N LEU A 368 18.19 14.01 7.35
CA LEU A 368 18.02 14.03 8.82
C LEU A 368 16.53 14.01 9.23
N GLY A 369 15.63 14.39 8.32
CA GLY A 369 14.18 14.18 8.45
C GLY A 369 13.78 12.71 8.62
N ARG A 370 14.59 11.76 8.11
CA ARG A 370 14.36 10.30 8.27
C ARG A 370 14.22 9.87 9.72
N PHE A 371 14.91 10.55 10.64
CA PHE A 371 14.94 10.18 12.04
C PHE A 371 13.61 10.44 12.74
N LYS A 372 12.78 11.35 12.23
CA LYS A 372 11.50 11.68 12.86
C LYS A 372 10.60 10.44 13.00
N ASN A 373 10.59 9.55 12.01
CA ASN A 373 9.76 8.34 12.03
C ASN A 373 10.28 7.27 13.01
N PHE A 374 11.50 7.43 13.54
CA PHE A 374 12.11 6.50 14.50
C PHE A 374 12.14 7.03 15.93
N THR A 375 11.66 8.26 16.17
CA THR A 375 11.73 8.94 17.48
C THR A 375 10.50 8.77 18.35
N HIS A 376 9.53 7.94 17.95
CA HIS A 376 8.35 7.70 18.78
C HIS A 376 8.75 7.15 20.15
N VAL A 377 8.07 7.62 21.20
CA VAL A 377 8.26 7.16 22.57
C VAL A 377 7.08 6.26 22.93
N PRO A 378 7.28 4.93 23.04
CA PRO A 378 6.20 4.00 23.39
C PRO A 378 5.57 4.34 24.75
N TYR A 379 4.28 4.01 24.91
CA TYR A 379 3.50 4.23 26.15
C TYR A 379 3.37 5.72 26.53
N GLN A 380 3.35 6.61 25.54
CA GLN A 380 3.17 8.03 25.78
C GLN A 380 1.74 8.30 26.29
N ALA A 381 1.62 9.02 27.41
CA ALA A 381 0.33 9.49 27.88
C ALA A 381 -0.24 10.52 26.90
N VAL A 382 -1.33 10.14 26.23
CA VAL A 382 -2.00 10.98 25.22
C VAL A 382 -3.39 11.43 25.66
N GLY A 383 -4.00 10.74 26.64
CA GLY A 383 -5.35 11.04 27.09
C GLY A 383 -6.43 10.59 26.09
N PRO A 384 -7.72 10.76 26.46
CA PRO A 384 -8.82 10.33 25.62
C PRO A 384 -8.96 11.19 24.36
N VAL A 385 -9.34 10.55 23.25
CA VAL A 385 -9.65 11.23 21.99
C VAL A 385 -11.05 11.85 22.05
N THR A 386 -11.16 13.11 21.63
CA THR A 386 -12.47 13.73 21.38
C THR A 386 -13.01 13.23 20.04
N LEU A 387 -14.11 12.49 20.08
CA LEU A 387 -14.69 11.87 18.88
C LEU A 387 -15.34 12.93 17.96
N PRO A 388 -15.02 12.94 16.66
CA PRO A 388 -15.65 13.83 15.70
C PRO A 388 -17.05 13.34 15.32
N LYS A 389 -17.78 14.15 14.54
CA LYS A 389 -19.01 13.69 13.88
C LYS A 389 -18.64 12.85 12.65
N PHE A 390 -18.89 11.55 12.74
CA PHE A 390 -18.67 10.63 11.63
C PHE A 390 -19.76 10.76 10.55
N TYR A 391 -19.35 10.75 9.28
CA TYR A 391 -20.27 10.61 8.14
C TYR A 391 -20.63 9.13 7.96
N MET A 392 -21.90 8.79 8.18
CA MET A 392 -22.43 7.45 7.99
C MET A 392 -23.82 7.55 7.35
N PRO A 393 -23.91 7.41 6.01
CA PRO A 393 -25.19 7.52 5.29
C PRO A 393 -26.02 6.23 5.38
N PHE A 394 -25.43 5.13 5.84
CA PHE A 394 -26.05 3.81 5.86
C PHE A 394 -26.70 3.50 7.21
N ALA A 395 -27.60 2.50 7.20
CA ALA A 395 -28.26 2.00 8.38
C ALA A 395 -28.05 0.50 8.53
N THR A 396 -28.06 0.05 9.78
CA THR A 396 -28.15 -1.36 10.17
C THR A 396 -29.04 -1.50 11.40
N SER A 397 -29.63 -2.67 11.59
CA SER A 397 -30.43 -3.05 12.76
C SER A 397 -29.65 -4.05 13.64
N LEU A 398 -30.19 -4.33 14.82
CA LEU A 398 -29.60 -5.31 15.72
C LEU A 398 -30.21 -6.68 15.45
N ASN A 399 -29.37 -7.70 15.23
CA ASN A 399 -29.86 -9.07 15.11
C ASN A 399 -30.53 -9.54 16.41
N SER A 400 -31.73 -10.12 16.31
CA SER A 400 -32.51 -10.61 17.45
C SER A 400 -31.85 -11.76 18.22
N HIS A 401 -30.83 -12.40 17.66
CA HIS A 401 -30.12 -13.53 18.27
C HIS A 401 -28.88 -13.11 19.09
N LEU A 402 -28.63 -11.82 19.30
CA LEU A 402 -27.43 -11.31 19.98
C LEU A 402 -27.16 -11.97 21.33
N ASP A 403 -28.16 -12.05 22.22
CA ASP A 403 -27.93 -12.56 23.58
C ASP A 403 -27.55 -14.04 23.57
N ALA A 404 -28.14 -14.82 22.66
CA ALA A 404 -27.73 -16.22 22.45
C ALA A 404 -26.30 -16.31 21.90
N ALA A 405 -25.93 -15.42 20.97
CA ALA A 405 -24.59 -15.37 20.41
C ALA A 405 -23.51 -14.95 21.42
N ARG A 406 -23.80 -14.02 22.33
CA ARG A 406 -22.91 -13.66 23.45
C ARG A 406 -22.62 -14.87 24.33
N GLN A 407 -23.66 -15.60 24.75
CA GLN A 407 -23.50 -16.79 25.59
C GLN A 407 -22.73 -17.90 24.85
N HIS A 408 -23.10 -18.16 23.59
CA HIS A 408 -22.44 -19.19 22.79
C HIS A 408 -20.97 -18.89 22.55
N SER A 409 -20.64 -17.67 22.14
CA SER A 409 -19.27 -17.27 21.81
C SER A 409 -18.36 -17.27 23.05
N LYS A 410 -18.88 -16.89 24.22
CA LYS A 410 -18.12 -16.96 25.49
C LYS A 410 -17.81 -18.39 25.91
N GLU A 411 -18.82 -19.26 25.85
CA GLU A 411 -18.63 -20.68 26.16
C GLU A 411 -17.64 -21.33 25.18
N TRP A 412 -17.75 -21.01 23.90
CA TRP A 412 -16.80 -21.47 22.88
C TRP A 412 -15.38 -20.95 23.15
N ALA A 413 -15.20 -19.67 23.48
CA ALA A 413 -13.89 -19.09 23.81
C ALA A 413 -13.22 -19.82 25.00
N ARG A 414 -14.00 -20.19 26.02
CA ARG A 414 -13.52 -20.99 27.15
C ARG A 414 -13.08 -22.38 26.70
N GLN A 415 -13.88 -23.06 25.86
CA GLN A 415 -13.50 -24.38 25.33
C GLN A 415 -12.21 -24.35 24.49
N MET A 416 -11.98 -23.24 23.78
CA MET A 416 -10.74 -23.04 23.03
C MET A 416 -9.53 -22.70 23.91
N GLY A 417 -9.74 -22.40 25.20
CA GLY A 417 -8.71 -22.00 26.15
C GLY A 417 -8.31 -20.52 26.03
N MET A 418 -9.14 -19.69 25.42
CA MET A 418 -8.86 -18.25 25.24
C MET A 418 -9.06 -17.45 26.54
N LEU A 419 -9.82 -17.98 27.50
CA LEU A 419 -10.09 -17.35 28.80
C LEU A 419 -9.25 -17.93 29.95
N ASP A 420 -8.31 -18.82 29.62
CA ASP A 420 -7.46 -19.52 30.59
C ASP A 420 -6.01 -19.01 30.55
N SER A 421 -5.19 -19.45 31.51
CA SER A 421 -3.74 -19.22 31.44
C SER A 421 -3.11 -19.93 30.24
N LEU A 422 -2.12 -19.29 29.62
CA LEU A 422 -1.44 -19.80 28.44
C LEU A 422 -0.72 -21.13 28.74
N PRO A 423 -0.80 -22.13 27.84
CA PRO A 423 -0.07 -23.38 27.98
C PRO A 423 1.44 -23.13 28.15
N GLY A 424 2.02 -23.67 29.22
CA GLY A 424 3.47 -23.56 29.50
C GLY A 424 3.92 -22.22 30.10
N ILE A 425 3.04 -21.23 30.26
CA ILE A 425 3.33 -19.94 30.90
C ILE A 425 2.29 -19.70 32.00
N PRO A 426 2.50 -20.25 33.22
CA PRO A 426 1.58 -20.07 34.35
C PRO A 426 1.31 -18.58 34.62
N GLU A 427 0.07 -18.24 34.97
CA GLU A 427 -0.41 -16.87 35.28
C GLU A 427 -0.49 -15.90 34.08
N ALA A 428 0.07 -16.22 32.92
CA ALA A 428 -0.09 -15.40 31.72
C ALA A 428 -1.48 -15.61 31.12
N VAL A 429 -2.30 -14.56 31.09
CA VAL A 429 -3.65 -14.56 30.54
C VAL A 429 -3.75 -13.44 29.52
N ILE A 430 -4.20 -13.77 28.30
CA ILE A 430 -4.44 -12.76 27.25
C ILE A 430 -5.79 -12.09 27.49
N TRP A 431 -6.85 -12.89 27.62
CA TRP A 431 -8.21 -12.46 27.96
C TRP A 431 -8.71 -13.19 29.20
N ASP A 432 -9.40 -12.45 30.06
CA ASP A 432 -10.24 -13.01 31.13
C ASP A 432 -11.73 -12.79 30.78
N ASP A 433 -12.64 -13.27 31.64
CA ASP A 433 -14.08 -13.11 31.44
C ASP A 433 -14.50 -11.64 31.31
N HIS A 434 -13.82 -10.72 32.01
CA HIS A 434 -14.11 -9.28 31.98
C HIS A 434 -13.69 -8.66 30.65
N LYS A 435 -12.46 -8.91 30.20
CA LYS A 435 -11.95 -8.42 28.91
C LYS A 435 -12.78 -8.96 27.74
N PHE A 436 -13.25 -10.21 27.82
CA PHE A 436 -14.19 -10.77 26.84
C PHE A 436 -15.52 -9.99 26.81
N ASP A 437 -16.13 -9.77 27.98
CA ASP A 437 -17.44 -9.12 28.07
C ASP A 437 -17.39 -7.66 27.62
N VAL A 438 -16.29 -6.95 27.92
CA VAL A 438 -16.10 -5.55 27.54
C VAL A 438 -15.79 -5.38 26.05
N ALA A 439 -15.14 -6.37 25.42
CA ALA A 439 -14.94 -6.37 23.98
C ALA A 439 -16.26 -6.57 23.21
N ASP A 440 -17.19 -7.37 23.76
CA ASP A 440 -18.53 -7.65 23.21
C ASP A 440 -18.55 -7.82 21.68
N VAL A 441 -17.65 -8.63 21.15
CA VAL A 441 -17.51 -8.81 19.69
C VAL A 441 -18.72 -9.49 19.06
N ALA A 442 -19.55 -10.16 19.85
CA ALA A 442 -20.85 -10.67 19.41
C ALA A 442 -21.82 -9.53 19.04
N LEU A 443 -21.75 -8.38 19.72
CA LEU A 443 -22.47 -7.17 19.31
C LEU A 443 -22.04 -6.68 17.93
N CYS A 444 -20.74 -6.70 17.63
CA CYS A 444 -20.24 -6.39 16.29
C CYS A 444 -20.87 -7.33 15.25
N GLY A 445 -20.80 -8.64 15.48
CA GLY A 445 -21.43 -9.65 14.63
C GLY A 445 -22.93 -9.41 14.39
N ALA A 446 -23.67 -9.05 15.44
CA ALA A 446 -25.11 -8.79 15.38
C ALA A 446 -25.47 -7.50 14.62
N LEU A 447 -24.55 -6.53 14.56
CA LEU A 447 -24.73 -5.27 13.86
C LEU A 447 -24.30 -5.36 12.38
N ILE A 448 -23.28 -6.14 12.07
CA ILE A 448 -22.81 -6.32 10.68
C ILE A 448 -23.60 -7.39 9.92
N HIS A 449 -24.27 -8.32 10.63
CA HIS A 449 -25.19 -9.31 10.06
C HIS A 449 -26.57 -9.25 10.72
N PRO A 450 -27.36 -8.18 10.49
CA PRO A 450 -28.66 -7.97 11.13
C PRO A 450 -29.68 -9.09 10.85
N ASN A 451 -29.56 -9.75 9.69
CA ASN A 451 -30.53 -10.74 9.19
C ASN A 451 -30.00 -12.19 9.26
N ALA A 452 -28.82 -12.43 9.83
CA ALA A 452 -28.28 -13.78 9.97
C ALA A 452 -29.15 -14.64 10.91
N SER A 453 -29.29 -15.93 10.60
CA SER A 453 -29.83 -16.91 11.53
C SER A 453 -28.97 -17.03 12.79
N GLY A 454 -29.52 -17.58 13.87
CA GLY A 454 -28.75 -17.78 15.10
C GLY A 454 -27.48 -18.63 14.91
N ALA A 455 -27.49 -19.61 14.00
CA ALA A 455 -26.32 -20.43 13.70
C ALA A 455 -25.24 -19.64 12.94
N GLU A 456 -25.63 -18.84 11.96
CA GLU A 456 -24.71 -17.98 11.20
C GLU A 456 -24.11 -16.88 12.08
N LEU A 457 -24.93 -16.29 12.97
CA LEU A 457 -24.45 -15.29 13.92
C LEU A 457 -23.47 -15.89 14.94
N ASN A 458 -23.73 -17.10 15.43
CA ASN A 458 -22.80 -17.83 16.30
C ASN A 458 -21.45 -18.08 15.62
N LEU A 459 -21.46 -18.45 14.34
CA LEU A 459 -20.24 -18.68 13.57
C LEU A 459 -19.47 -17.37 13.35
N THR A 460 -20.18 -16.30 12.99
CA THR A 460 -19.63 -14.95 12.85
C THR A 460 -18.99 -14.47 14.15
N ALA A 461 -19.70 -14.60 15.27
CA ALA A 461 -19.19 -14.23 16.58
C ALA A 461 -17.94 -15.05 16.93
N GLY A 462 -17.90 -16.34 16.59
CA GLY A 462 -16.71 -17.18 16.76
C GLY A 462 -15.49 -16.67 15.98
N TRP A 463 -15.66 -16.33 14.70
CA TRP A 463 -14.59 -15.75 13.89
C TRP A 463 -14.11 -14.38 14.40
N LEU A 464 -15.04 -13.53 14.85
CA LEU A 464 -14.70 -12.24 15.46
C LEU A 464 -13.96 -12.39 16.79
N VAL A 465 -14.38 -13.33 17.65
CA VAL A 465 -13.64 -13.68 18.88
C VAL A 465 -12.24 -14.16 18.53
N TRP A 466 -12.11 -15.10 17.59
CA TRP A 466 -10.81 -15.64 17.21
C TRP A 466 -9.87 -14.57 16.64
N GLY A 467 -10.34 -13.75 15.69
CA GLY A 467 -9.54 -12.70 15.08
C GLY A 467 -9.06 -11.69 16.11
N THR A 468 -9.97 -11.20 16.96
CA THR A 468 -9.66 -10.22 18.00
C THR A 468 -8.75 -10.79 19.10
N TYR A 469 -8.92 -12.06 19.46
CA TYR A 469 -8.04 -12.70 20.44
C TYR A 469 -6.64 -12.94 19.86
N ALA A 470 -6.56 -13.38 18.60
CA ALA A 470 -5.29 -13.64 17.93
C ALA A 470 -4.48 -12.34 17.73
N ASP A 471 -5.17 -11.24 17.43
CA ASP A 471 -4.64 -9.88 17.35
C ASP A 471 -4.03 -9.40 18.68
N ASP A 472 -4.66 -9.71 19.83
CA ASP A 472 -4.08 -9.42 21.15
C ASP A 472 -2.97 -10.42 21.54
N TYR A 473 -3.10 -11.69 21.12
CA TYR A 473 -2.15 -12.77 21.45
C TYR A 473 -0.79 -12.54 20.78
N PHE A 474 -0.78 -12.18 19.50
CA PHE A 474 0.43 -12.05 18.71
C PHE A 474 1.45 -11.05 19.28
N PRO A 475 1.12 -9.76 19.51
CA PRO A 475 2.06 -8.79 20.06
C PRO A 475 2.45 -9.11 21.50
N ALA A 476 1.56 -9.71 22.30
CA ALA A 476 1.88 -10.13 23.67
C ALA A 476 3.02 -11.17 23.73
N LEU A 477 3.11 -12.06 22.73
CA LEU A 477 4.12 -13.11 22.67
C LEU A 477 5.39 -12.68 21.91
N TYR A 478 5.22 -11.96 20.80
CA TYR A 478 6.33 -11.67 19.88
C TYR A 478 6.80 -10.21 19.90
N GLY A 479 5.94 -9.26 20.28
CA GLY A 479 6.24 -7.83 20.30
C GLY A 479 7.32 -7.47 21.31
N HIS A 480 7.09 -7.76 22.60
CA HIS A 480 8.06 -7.43 23.66
C HIS A 480 9.44 -8.06 23.46
N SER A 481 9.47 -9.31 22.98
CA SER A 481 10.71 -10.06 22.75
C SER A 481 11.36 -9.73 21.39
N ARG A 482 10.69 -8.97 20.53
CA ARG A 482 11.13 -8.65 19.16
C ARG A 482 11.47 -9.90 18.34
N ASN A 483 10.73 -10.98 18.58
CA ASN A 483 11.05 -12.32 18.08
C ASN A 483 10.43 -12.58 16.71
N MET A 484 11.00 -11.96 15.66
CA MET A 484 10.56 -12.14 14.27
C MET A 484 10.61 -13.62 13.82
N ALA A 485 11.65 -14.35 14.19
CA ALA A 485 11.79 -15.76 13.80
C ALA A 485 10.66 -16.63 14.38
N GLY A 486 10.36 -16.47 15.68
CA GLY A 486 9.26 -17.17 16.33
C GLY A 486 7.90 -16.79 15.74
N ALA A 487 7.70 -15.51 15.42
CA ALA A 487 6.49 -15.01 14.79
C ALA A 487 6.27 -15.63 13.40
N LYS A 488 7.32 -15.74 12.56
CA LYS A 488 7.25 -16.40 11.24
C LYS A 488 6.89 -17.88 11.36
N VAL A 489 7.50 -18.60 12.31
CA VAL A 489 7.18 -20.02 12.55
C VAL A 489 5.72 -20.19 12.98
N PHE A 490 5.24 -19.33 13.87
CA PHE A 490 3.84 -19.33 14.31
C PHE A 490 2.89 -19.06 13.15
N ASN A 491 3.15 -18.01 12.37
CA ASN A 491 2.35 -17.65 11.21
C ASN A 491 2.27 -18.79 10.17
N ALA A 492 3.42 -19.32 9.76
CA ALA A 492 3.48 -20.42 8.79
C ALA A 492 2.70 -21.66 9.27
N ARG A 493 2.69 -21.91 10.58
CA ARG A 493 1.98 -23.02 11.19
C ARG A 493 0.46 -22.83 11.18
N LEU A 494 -0.08 -21.60 11.20
CA LEU A 494 -1.52 -21.33 11.09
C LEU A 494 -2.12 -21.89 9.78
N LEU A 495 -1.36 -21.85 8.68
CA LEU A 495 -1.80 -22.40 7.39
C LEU A 495 -2.09 -23.90 7.44
N ALA A 496 -1.40 -24.64 8.30
CA ALA A 496 -1.62 -26.08 8.48
C ALA A 496 -2.98 -26.41 9.15
N PHE A 497 -3.60 -25.43 9.81
CA PHE A 497 -4.94 -25.55 10.39
C PHE A 497 -6.06 -25.19 9.41
N MET A 498 -5.70 -24.79 8.18
CA MET A 498 -6.64 -24.48 7.10
C MET A 498 -6.39 -25.36 5.86
N PRO A 499 -6.47 -26.71 5.97
CA PRO A 499 -6.26 -27.58 4.82
C PRO A 499 -7.32 -27.31 3.75
N LEU A 500 -6.87 -27.22 2.49
CA LEU A 500 -7.77 -27.12 1.34
C LEU A 500 -8.25 -28.50 0.88
N ASP A 501 -7.50 -29.54 1.23
CA ASP A 501 -7.72 -30.95 0.95
C ASP A 501 -8.05 -31.72 2.24
N SER A 502 -7.96 -33.06 2.19
CA SER A 502 -8.16 -33.93 3.36
C SER A 502 -6.89 -34.14 4.19
N SER A 503 -5.90 -33.24 4.09
CA SER A 503 -4.68 -33.34 4.89
C SER A 503 -4.98 -33.31 6.40
N PRO A 504 -4.27 -34.09 7.21
CA PRO A 504 -4.48 -34.10 8.64
C PRO A 504 -4.06 -32.76 9.25
N VAL A 505 -4.95 -32.21 10.08
CA VAL A 505 -4.65 -31.02 10.89
C VAL A 505 -3.70 -31.41 12.01
N PRO A 506 -2.58 -30.69 12.23
CA PRO A 506 -1.67 -30.99 13.32
C PRO A 506 -2.32 -30.78 14.69
N LEU A 507 -1.76 -31.36 15.74
CA LEU A 507 -2.26 -31.12 17.11
C LEU A 507 -2.08 -29.63 17.47
N PRO A 508 -3.15 -28.89 17.84
CA PRO A 508 -3.05 -27.50 18.28
C PRO A 508 -2.23 -27.39 19.57
N THR A 509 -1.34 -26.40 19.64
CA THR A 509 -0.45 -26.16 20.79
C THR A 509 -0.84 -24.92 21.61
N ASN A 510 -1.70 -24.07 21.07
CA ASN A 510 -2.16 -22.83 21.70
C ASN A 510 -3.64 -22.53 21.35
N PRO A 511 -4.29 -21.58 22.04
CA PRO A 511 -5.70 -21.25 21.80
C PRO A 511 -6.00 -20.72 20.38
N VAL A 512 -5.05 -19.99 19.76
CA VAL A 512 -5.23 -19.46 18.40
C VAL A 512 -5.31 -20.61 17.38
N GLU A 513 -4.38 -21.56 17.45
CA GLU A 513 -4.39 -22.77 16.61
C GLU A 513 -5.66 -23.60 16.83
N ARG A 514 -6.07 -23.78 18.09
CA ARG A 514 -7.25 -24.60 18.43
C ARG A 514 -8.54 -23.96 17.91
N GLY A 515 -8.70 -22.66 18.13
CA GLY A 515 -9.85 -21.90 17.62
C GLY A 515 -9.91 -21.91 16.09
N LEU A 516 -8.76 -21.74 15.43
CA LEU A 516 -8.69 -21.77 13.97
C LEU A 516 -9.08 -23.15 13.41
N ALA A 517 -8.56 -24.23 13.99
CA ALA A 517 -8.90 -25.60 13.59
C ALA A 517 -10.41 -25.87 13.66
N ASP A 518 -11.02 -25.49 14.78
CA ASP A 518 -12.45 -25.67 15.01
C ASP A 518 -13.30 -24.82 14.07
N LEU A 519 -13.02 -23.51 13.98
CA LEU A 519 -13.75 -22.60 13.09
C LEU A 519 -13.60 -22.99 11.63
N TRP A 520 -12.39 -23.36 11.19
CA TRP A 520 -12.15 -23.83 9.83
C TRP A 520 -13.00 -25.06 9.53
N SER A 521 -13.05 -26.05 10.43
CA SER A 521 -13.84 -27.27 10.22
C SER A 521 -15.35 -27.00 10.06
N ARG A 522 -15.89 -26.04 10.83
CA ARG A 522 -17.30 -25.64 10.79
C ARG A 522 -17.64 -24.76 9.57
N THR A 523 -16.65 -24.04 9.04
CA THR A 523 -16.84 -23.01 8.01
C THR A 523 -16.51 -23.54 6.61
N ALA A 524 -15.37 -24.22 6.45
CA ALA A 524 -14.84 -24.62 5.15
C ALA A 524 -15.51 -25.85 4.53
N GLY A 525 -16.17 -26.69 5.33
CA GLY A 525 -16.83 -27.92 4.88
C GLY A 525 -17.90 -27.68 3.82
N PRO A 526 -18.87 -26.77 4.05
CA PRO A 526 -19.90 -26.42 3.07
C PRO A 526 -19.41 -25.62 1.85
N MET A 527 -18.19 -25.08 1.88
CA MET A 527 -17.68 -24.21 0.82
C MET A 527 -17.25 -25.00 -0.42
N SER A 528 -17.40 -24.38 -1.59
CA SER A 528 -16.69 -24.82 -2.79
C SER A 528 -15.17 -24.73 -2.58
N GLN A 529 -14.41 -25.46 -3.40
CA GLN A 529 -12.96 -25.42 -3.34
C GLN A 529 -12.40 -24.01 -3.60
N ASN A 530 -13.06 -23.24 -4.48
CA ASN A 530 -12.67 -21.88 -4.79
C ASN A 530 -12.92 -20.94 -3.60
N ALA A 531 -14.15 -20.93 -3.07
CA ALA A 531 -14.52 -20.14 -1.89
C ALA A 531 -13.63 -20.46 -0.68
N ARG A 532 -13.31 -21.75 -0.46
CA ARG A 532 -12.37 -22.19 0.57
C ARG A 532 -10.96 -21.63 0.34
N GLY A 533 -10.47 -21.65 -0.90
CA GLY A 533 -9.18 -21.07 -1.27
C GLY A 533 -9.12 -19.56 -1.01
N GLN A 534 -10.17 -18.83 -1.35
CA GLN A 534 -10.27 -17.38 -1.09
C GLN A 534 -10.31 -17.07 0.40
N PHE A 535 -11.11 -17.81 1.16
CA PHE A 535 -11.23 -17.60 2.60
C PHE A 535 -9.92 -17.91 3.34
N ARG A 536 -9.23 -19.00 2.95
CA ARG A 536 -7.88 -19.30 3.44
C ARG A 536 -6.92 -18.14 3.15
N ARG A 537 -6.98 -17.57 1.94
CA ARG A 537 -6.13 -16.45 1.55
C ARG A 537 -6.41 -15.20 2.38
N ALA A 538 -7.66 -14.84 2.61
CA ALA A 538 -8.02 -13.71 3.46
C ALA A 538 -7.43 -13.83 4.89
N ILE A 539 -7.48 -15.04 5.47
CA ILE A 539 -6.88 -15.29 6.80
C ILE A 539 -5.34 -15.25 6.72
N ALA A 540 -4.75 -15.84 5.67
CA ALA A 540 -3.31 -15.82 5.46
C ALA A 540 -2.78 -14.39 5.33
N ASP A 541 -3.36 -13.57 4.46
CA ASP A 541 -3.00 -12.17 4.25
C ASP A 541 -3.09 -11.36 5.56
N MET A 542 -4.16 -11.56 6.36
CA MET A 542 -4.30 -10.92 7.66
C MET A 542 -3.18 -11.34 8.63
N THR A 543 -2.97 -12.65 8.80
CA THR A 543 -1.96 -13.12 9.76
C THR A 543 -0.54 -12.78 9.34
N GLU A 544 -0.23 -12.79 8.03
CA GLU A 544 1.07 -12.40 7.49
C GLU A 544 1.34 -10.92 7.74
N SER A 545 0.29 -10.08 7.70
CA SER A 545 0.43 -8.65 7.95
C SER A 545 0.80 -8.30 9.41
N TRP A 546 0.57 -9.18 10.39
CA TRP A 546 1.10 -9.00 11.75
C TRP A 546 2.64 -9.01 11.81
N LEU A 547 3.30 -9.72 10.87
CA LEU A 547 4.76 -9.68 10.75
C LEU A 547 5.25 -8.30 10.29
N TRP A 548 4.45 -7.58 9.51
CA TRP A 548 4.74 -6.21 9.10
C TRP A 548 4.64 -5.25 10.29
N GLU A 549 3.57 -5.34 11.08
CA GLU A 549 3.42 -4.54 12.31
C GLU A 549 4.57 -4.79 13.29
N LEU A 550 4.95 -6.06 13.48
CA LEU A 550 6.11 -6.43 14.29
C LEU A 550 7.42 -5.86 13.72
N ALA A 551 7.61 -5.85 12.40
CA ALA A 551 8.80 -5.26 11.80
C ALA A 551 8.90 -3.76 12.10
N ASN A 552 7.77 -3.03 12.05
CA ASN A 552 7.70 -1.62 12.44
C ASN A 552 8.06 -1.43 13.94
N GLN A 553 7.49 -2.25 14.83
CA GLN A 553 7.80 -2.23 16.26
C GLN A 553 9.28 -2.53 16.55
N ILE A 554 9.88 -3.52 15.89
CA ILE A 554 11.30 -3.87 16.04
C ILE A 554 12.20 -2.69 15.68
N GLN A 555 11.84 -1.98 14.60
CA GLN A 555 12.57 -0.81 14.13
C GLN A 555 12.23 0.47 14.90
N ASN A 556 11.19 0.46 15.75
CA ASN A 556 10.56 1.66 16.32
C ASN A 556 10.15 2.67 15.24
N ARG A 557 9.63 2.18 14.11
CA ARG A 557 9.34 2.98 12.91
C ARG A 557 7.84 3.21 12.79
N ILE A 558 7.43 4.46 12.82
CA ILE A 558 6.09 4.86 12.36
C ILE A 558 6.04 4.64 10.83
N PRO A 559 5.12 3.82 10.29
CA PRO A 559 4.99 3.65 8.85
C PRO A 559 4.59 4.98 8.19
N ASP A 560 5.02 5.20 6.95
CA ASP A 560 4.52 6.35 6.19
C ASP A 560 3.04 6.17 5.81
N PRO A 561 2.31 7.24 5.46
CA PRO A 561 0.87 7.16 5.20
C PRO A 561 0.46 6.10 4.18
N ILE A 562 1.28 5.82 3.16
CA ILE A 562 0.93 4.84 2.13
C ILE A 562 1.23 3.43 2.61
N ASP A 563 2.43 3.19 3.18
CA ASP A 563 2.78 1.90 3.80
C ASP A 563 1.76 1.51 4.88
N TYR A 564 1.29 2.50 5.65
CA TYR A 564 0.27 2.33 6.67
C TYR A 564 -1.08 1.85 6.10
N VAL A 565 -1.65 2.56 5.12
CA VAL A 565 -2.98 2.22 4.58
C VAL A 565 -2.98 0.82 3.96
N GLU A 566 -1.90 0.46 3.25
CA GLU A 566 -1.78 -0.86 2.62
C GLU A 566 -1.65 -2.00 3.62
N MET A 567 -0.85 -1.80 4.66
CA MET A 567 -0.76 -2.72 5.78
C MET A 567 -2.13 -2.86 6.46
N ARG A 568 -2.76 -1.73 6.77
CA ARG A 568 -3.98 -1.69 7.58
C ARG A 568 -5.18 -2.34 6.92
N ARG A 569 -5.28 -2.29 5.59
CA ARG A 569 -6.28 -3.05 4.81
C ARG A 569 -6.18 -4.56 5.05
N LYS A 570 -4.98 -5.07 5.34
CA LYS A 570 -4.73 -6.48 5.65
C LYS A 570 -4.87 -6.79 7.15
N THR A 571 -4.33 -5.93 8.03
CA THR A 571 -4.23 -6.26 9.47
C THR A 571 -5.56 -6.22 10.20
N PHE A 572 -6.48 -5.33 9.81
CA PHE A 572 -7.77 -5.17 10.50
C PHE A 572 -8.71 -6.39 10.38
N GLY A 573 -8.43 -7.33 9.45
CA GLY A 573 -9.32 -8.46 9.19
C GLY A 573 -10.59 -8.10 8.44
N SER A 574 -10.59 -6.97 7.72
CA SER A 574 -11.69 -6.57 6.82
C SER A 574 -12.02 -7.69 5.83
N ASP A 575 -11.01 -8.25 5.15
CA ASP A 575 -11.24 -9.32 4.18
C ASP A 575 -11.82 -10.58 4.82
N LEU A 576 -11.39 -10.94 6.03
CA LEU A 576 -11.96 -12.05 6.80
C LEU A 576 -13.46 -11.82 7.07
N THR A 577 -13.80 -10.67 7.61
CA THR A 577 -15.19 -10.37 8.04
C THR A 577 -16.11 -10.08 6.85
N MET A 578 -15.65 -9.39 5.81
CA MET A 578 -16.38 -9.21 4.55
C MET A 578 -16.54 -10.53 3.77
N SER A 579 -15.53 -11.41 3.82
CA SER A 579 -15.63 -12.73 3.17
C SER A 579 -16.79 -13.54 3.75
N LEU A 580 -17.07 -13.50 5.06
CA LEU A 580 -18.23 -14.20 5.63
C LEU A 580 -19.55 -13.78 4.94
N SER A 581 -19.68 -12.51 4.56
CA SER A 581 -20.82 -12.00 3.76
C SER A 581 -20.85 -12.51 2.32
N ARG A 582 -19.68 -12.62 1.66
CA ARG A 582 -19.53 -13.16 0.30
C ARG A 582 -19.78 -14.66 0.25
N LEU A 583 -19.34 -15.39 1.26
CA LEU A 583 -19.43 -16.84 1.35
C LEU A 583 -20.89 -17.32 1.36
N ALA A 584 -21.82 -16.52 1.90
CA ALA A 584 -23.25 -16.78 1.82
C ALA A 584 -23.83 -16.68 0.38
N GLN A 585 -23.09 -16.11 -0.57
CA GLN A 585 -23.50 -16.01 -1.99
C GLN A 585 -22.87 -17.09 -2.89
N GLY A 586 -21.91 -17.88 -2.38
CA GLY A 586 -21.27 -18.97 -3.14
C GLY A 586 -20.48 -18.50 -4.39
N ASP A 587 -20.33 -19.40 -5.37
CA ASP A 587 -19.65 -19.14 -6.65
C ASP A 587 -20.61 -18.52 -7.71
N GLU A 588 -21.71 -17.91 -7.28
CA GLU A 588 -22.79 -17.46 -8.17
C GLU A 588 -22.46 -16.18 -8.95
N ILE A 589 -21.43 -15.43 -8.52
CA ILE A 589 -20.91 -14.25 -9.22
C ILE A 589 -19.57 -14.62 -9.87
N PRO A 590 -19.38 -14.37 -11.18
CA PRO A 590 -18.12 -14.65 -11.86
C PRO A 590 -16.94 -13.95 -11.19
N GLN A 591 -15.85 -14.68 -11.00
CA GLN A 591 -14.67 -14.18 -10.26
C GLN A 591 -13.95 -13.02 -10.95
N GLU A 592 -14.09 -12.91 -12.27
CA GLU A 592 -13.62 -11.76 -13.03
C GLU A 592 -14.28 -10.45 -12.60
N ILE A 593 -15.54 -10.48 -12.17
CA ILE A 593 -16.26 -9.29 -11.68
C ILE A 593 -15.60 -8.76 -10.41
N TYR A 594 -15.30 -9.62 -9.44
CA TYR A 594 -14.61 -9.21 -8.20
C TYR A 594 -13.17 -8.71 -8.44
N ARG A 595 -12.56 -9.06 -9.57
CA ARG A 595 -11.22 -8.58 -9.95
C ARG A 595 -11.25 -7.23 -10.66
N THR A 596 -12.42 -6.77 -11.10
CA THR A 596 -12.57 -5.45 -11.72
C THR A 596 -12.19 -4.34 -10.73
N ARG A 597 -11.72 -3.22 -11.29
CA ARG A 597 -11.33 -2.05 -10.52
C ARG A 597 -12.46 -1.58 -9.59
N SER A 598 -13.67 -1.42 -10.11
CA SER A 598 -14.81 -0.89 -9.36
C SER A 598 -15.18 -1.76 -8.17
N MET A 599 -15.19 -3.09 -8.32
CA MET A 599 -15.46 -4.01 -7.20
C MET A 599 -14.34 -3.97 -6.15
N ARG A 600 -13.07 -3.94 -6.58
CA ARG A 600 -11.94 -3.82 -5.63
C ARG A 600 -11.96 -2.48 -4.88
N GLN A 601 -12.29 -1.39 -5.56
CA GLN A 601 -12.41 -0.06 -4.94
C GLN A 601 -13.60 0.03 -3.98
N LEU A 602 -14.69 -0.67 -4.26
CA LEU A 602 -15.84 -0.79 -3.36
C LEU A 602 -15.40 -1.44 -2.03
N ASP A 603 -14.72 -2.59 -2.12
CA ASP A 603 -14.23 -3.33 -0.95
C ASP A 603 -13.18 -2.51 -0.17
N ASN A 604 -12.21 -1.92 -0.88
CA ASN A 604 -11.17 -1.10 -0.26
C ASN A 604 -11.75 0.14 0.43
N SER A 605 -12.77 0.79 -0.16
CA SER A 605 -13.43 1.93 0.46
C SER A 605 -14.14 1.56 1.76
N ALA A 606 -14.80 0.40 1.79
CA ALA A 606 -15.41 -0.11 3.02
C ALA A 606 -14.34 -0.46 4.06
N ALA A 607 -13.30 -1.21 3.67
CA ALA A 607 -12.21 -1.60 4.56
C ALA A 607 -11.51 -0.38 5.18
N ASP A 608 -11.11 0.60 4.36
CA ASP A 608 -10.45 1.81 4.83
C ASP A 608 -11.31 2.59 5.84
N PHE A 609 -12.63 2.69 5.60
CA PHE A 609 -13.55 3.33 6.54
C PHE A 609 -13.54 2.64 7.90
N ALA A 610 -13.60 1.31 7.92
CA ALA A 610 -13.63 0.52 9.15
C ALA A 610 -12.29 0.55 9.89
N CYS A 611 -11.18 0.45 9.16
CA CYS A 611 -9.83 0.56 9.72
C CYS A 611 -9.62 1.92 10.39
N LEU A 612 -9.92 3.01 9.69
CA LEU A 612 -9.77 4.38 10.22
C LEU A 612 -10.76 4.66 11.36
N THR A 613 -11.94 4.02 11.36
CA THR A 613 -12.83 4.02 12.52
C THR A 613 -12.09 3.45 13.73
N ASN A 614 -11.50 2.26 13.59
CA ASN A 614 -10.75 1.67 14.69
C ASN A 614 -9.65 2.60 15.19
N ASP A 615 -8.84 3.14 14.28
CA ASP A 615 -7.70 3.99 14.64
C ASP A 615 -8.08 5.19 15.51
N ILE A 616 -9.22 5.86 15.24
CA ILE A 616 -9.70 6.98 16.06
C ILE A 616 -10.10 6.50 17.46
N PHE A 617 -10.83 5.38 17.55
CA PHE A 617 -11.32 4.86 18.83
C PHE A 617 -10.22 4.19 19.65
N SER A 618 -9.27 3.52 19.00
CA SER A 618 -8.20 2.77 19.63
C SER A 618 -6.96 3.61 19.92
N TYR A 619 -6.83 4.83 19.38
CA TYR A 619 -5.64 5.67 19.55
C TYR A 619 -5.12 5.74 20.99
N GLN A 620 -5.98 6.04 21.98
CA GLN A 620 -5.51 6.08 23.37
C GLN A 620 -5.02 4.71 23.86
N LYS A 621 -5.80 3.66 23.60
CA LYS A 621 -5.45 2.27 23.95
C LYS A 621 -4.09 1.90 23.38
N GLU A 622 -3.92 2.11 22.09
CA GLU A 622 -2.74 1.72 21.31
C GLU A 622 -1.50 2.50 21.73
N ILE A 623 -1.59 3.84 21.82
CA ILE A 623 -0.42 4.67 22.09
C ILE A 623 -0.04 4.70 23.58
N GLU A 624 -1.01 4.85 24.49
CA GLU A 624 -0.75 5.01 25.93
C GLU A 624 -0.56 3.67 26.65
N PHE A 625 -1.31 2.62 26.28
CA PHE A 625 -1.34 1.38 27.06
C PHE A 625 -0.65 0.20 26.36
N GLU A 626 -0.53 0.22 25.04
CA GLU A 626 0.07 -0.88 24.27
C GLU A 626 1.45 -0.52 23.71
N GLY A 627 1.73 0.77 23.52
CA GLY A 627 2.98 1.24 22.93
C GLY A 627 3.07 0.95 21.43
N GLU A 628 1.91 0.86 20.78
CA GLU A 628 1.74 0.55 19.36
C GLU A 628 2.10 1.76 18.48
N LEU A 629 2.60 1.50 17.28
CA LEU A 629 3.01 2.50 16.29
C LEU A 629 2.09 2.54 15.07
N ASN A 630 1.35 1.45 14.85
CA ASN A 630 0.56 1.21 13.65
C ASN A 630 -0.86 1.78 13.79
N ASN A 631 -0.97 3.11 13.98
CA ASN A 631 -2.26 3.82 14.10
C ASN A 631 -2.33 5.03 13.15
N GLY A 632 -3.43 5.15 12.41
CA GLY A 632 -3.62 6.18 11.39
C GLY A 632 -3.59 7.61 11.91
N VAL A 633 -4.07 7.84 13.14
CA VAL A 633 -4.00 9.17 13.79
C VAL A 633 -2.54 9.53 14.09
N LEU A 634 -1.76 8.59 14.63
CA LEU A 634 -0.33 8.81 14.88
C LEU A 634 0.44 9.09 13.57
N VAL A 635 0.16 8.31 12.53
CA VAL A 635 0.77 8.48 11.20
C VAL A 635 0.47 9.86 10.63
N VAL A 636 -0.78 10.32 10.72
CA VAL A 636 -1.17 11.67 10.26
C VAL A 636 -0.53 12.78 11.11
N GLN A 637 -0.51 12.65 12.45
CA GLN A 637 0.17 13.62 13.31
C GLN A 637 1.62 13.80 12.91
N GLN A 638 2.29 12.67 12.68
CA GLN A 638 3.70 12.64 12.33
C GLN A 638 3.97 13.22 10.94
N PHE A 639 3.21 12.79 9.93
CA PHE A 639 3.42 13.20 8.54
C PHE A 639 3.05 14.67 8.31
N LEU A 640 1.89 15.11 8.80
CA LEU A 640 1.45 16.50 8.66
C LEU A 640 2.04 17.44 9.73
N ASN A 641 2.78 16.89 10.70
CA ASN A 641 3.32 17.62 11.85
C ASN A 641 2.24 18.47 12.55
N CYS A 642 1.12 17.83 12.88
CA CYS A 642 -0.08 18.47 13.43
C CYS A 642 -0.44 17.94 14.83
N ASP A 643 -1.31 18.66 15.53
CA ASP A 643 -1.78 18.24 16.85
C ASP A 643 -2.81 17.10 16.75
N LEU A 644 -3.12 16.49 17.90
CA LEU A 644 -4.04 15.34 17.96
C LEU A 644 -5.45 15.67 17.43
N PRO A 645 -6.09 16.79 17.82
CA PRO A 645 -7.38 17.18 17.25
C PRO A 645 -7.36 17.31 15.71
N GLN A 646 -6.32 17.95 15.15
CA GLN A 646 -6.19 18.10 13.70
C GLN A 646 -6.00 16.76 13.00
N ALA A 647 -5.17 15.86 13.55
CA ALA A 647 -4.99 14.54 12.96
C ALA A 647 -6.27 13.70 12.99
N VAL A 648 -7.03 13.75 14.08
CA VAL A 648 -8.35 13.08 14.19
C VAL A 648 -9.32 13.64 13.15
N GLU A 649 -9.33 14.95 12.93
CA GLU A 649 -10.15 15.59 11.90
C GLU A 649 -9.76 15.12 10.50
N VAL A 650 -8.46 15.07 10.17
CA VAL A 650 -7.96 14.57 8.88
C VAL A 650 -8.33 13.09 8.68
N VAL A 651 -8.16 12.24 9.69
CA VAL A 651 -8.58 10.82 9.62
C VAL A 651 -10.09 10.70 9.41
N ASN A 652 -10.90 11.52 10.07
CA ASN A 652 -12.35 11.54 9.85
C ASN A 652 -12.74 12.06 8.45
N ASN A 653 -11.98 13.01 7.88
CA ASN A 653 -12.17 13.48 6.51
C ASN A 653 -11.79 12.40 5.48
N LEU A 654 -10.76 11.59 5.77
CA LEU A 654 -10.41 10.41 4.98
C LEU A 654 -11.56 9.40 5.04
N MET A 655 -12.05 9.04 6.23
CA MET A 655 -13.22 8.16 6.40
C MET A 655 -14.42 8.65 5.57
N THR A 656 -14.75 9.94 5.70
CA THR A 656 -15.86 10.55 4.95
C THR A 656 -15.67 10.42 3.44
N SER A 657 -14.44 10.61 2.96
CA SER A 657 -14.12 10.51 1.54
C SER A 657 -14.19 9.07 1.03
N ARG A 658 -13.77 8.08 1.83
CA ARG A 658 -13.93 6.65 1.48
C ARG A 658 -15.41 6.27 1.40
N ALA A 659 -16.24 6.72 2.33
CA ALA A 659 -17.69 6.48 2.29
C ALA A 659 -18.35 7.13 1.06
N ARG A 660 -17.96 8.36 0.70
CA ARG A 660 -18.46 9.02 -0.52
C ARG A 660 -17.99 8.33 -1.80
N GLN A 661 -16.75 7.82 -1.83
CA GLN A 661 -16.28 7.02 -2.96
C GLN A 661 -17.08 5.73 -3.09
N PHE A 662 -17.39 5.06 -1.98
CA PHE A 662 -18.29 3.90 -1.98
C PHE A 662 -19.65 4.25 -2.59
N GLU A 663 -20.30 5.33 -2.15
CA GLU A 663 -21.58 5.80 -2.72
C GLU A 663 -21.46 6.11 -4.21
N HIS A 664 -20.35 6.73 -4.62
CA HIS A 664 -20.07 7.03 -6.03
C HIS A 664 -19.99 5.76 -6.88
N ILE A 665 -19.16 4.80 -6.49
CA ILE A 665 -18.99 3.52 -7.20
C ILE A 665 -20.34 2.83 -7.39
N VAL A 666 -21.17 2.78 -6.33
CA VAL A 666 -22.50 2.18 -6.40
C VAL A 666 -23.43 2.92 -7.36
N ALA A 667 -23.35 4.25 -7.41
CA ALA A 667 -24.22 5.08 -8.23
C ALA A 667 -23.82 5.16 -9.71
N THR A 668 -22.52 5.08 -10.03
CA THR A 668 -21.99 5.39 -11.37
C THR A 668 -21.24 4.22 -11.99
N GLU A 669 -20.22 3.70 -11.32
CA GLU A 669 -19.31 2.70 -11.87
C GLU A 669 -19.96 1.30 -11.95
N LEU A 670 -20.75 0.93 -10.94
CA LEU A 670 -21.36 -0.39 -10.85
C LEU A 670 -22.41 -0.64 -11.95
N PRO A 671 -23.32 0.31 -12.28
CA PRO A 671 -24.19 0.18 -13.45
C PRO A 671 -23.41 0.04 -14.76
N ALA A 672 -22.35 0.83 -14.96
CA ALA A 672 -21.52 0.75 -16.16
C ALA A 672 -20.84 -0.62 -16.28
N LEU A 673 -20.32 -1.15 -15.16
CA LEU A 673 -19.75 -2.49 -15.10
C LEU A 673 -20.76 -3.57 -15.49
N PHE A 674 -22.02 -3.43 -15.06
CA PHE A 674 -23.07 -4.40 -15.39
C PHE A 674 -23.37 -4.44 -16.87
N ASP A 675 -23.32 -3.29 -17.54
CA ASP A 675 -23.56 -3.19 -18.96
C ASP A 675 -22.34 -3.64 -19.77
N ASP A 676 -21.11 -3.34 -19.30
CA ASP A 676 -19.86 -3.79 -19.93
C ASP A 676 -19.71 -5.33 -19.93
N PHE A 677 -20.25 -6.01 -18.92
CA PHE A 677 -20.22 -7.47 -18.78
C PHE A 677 -21.54 -8.17 -19.19
N ASP A 678 -22.53 -7.42 -19.69
CA ASP A 678 -23.87 -7.93 -20.04
C ASP A 678 -24.49 -8.80 -18.92
N LEU A 679 -24.39 -8.34 -17.67
CA LEU A 679 -24.85 -9.11 -16.52
C LEU A 679 -26.37 -9.20 -16.49
N ASP A 680 -26.90 -10.40 -16.22
CA ASP A 680 -28.34 -10.62 -16.11
C ASP A 680 -28.95 -10.01 -14.82
N ALA A 681 -30.28 -9.87 -14.79
CA ALA A 681 -30.98 -9.25 -13.67
C ALA A 681 -30.72 -9.96 -12.32
N SER A 682 -30.57 -11.29 -12.34
CA SER A 682 -30.30 -12.06 -11.12
C SER A 682 -28.91 -11.77 -10.55
N THR A 683 -27.90 -11.67 -11.41
CA THR A 683 -26.51 -11.36 -11.02
C THR A 683 -26.41 -9.92 -10.52
N ARG A 684 -27.09 -8.97 -11.18
CA ARG A 684 -27.20 -7.57 -10.72
C ARG A 684 -27.82 -7.49 -9.32
N GLU A 685 -28.91 -8.22 -9.06
CA GLU A 685 -29.58 -8.26 -7.75
C GLU A 685 -28.64 -8.80 -6.65
N LYS A 686 -27.88 -9.86 -6.92
CA LYS A 686 -26.91 -10.43 -5.97
C LYS A 686 -25.77 -9.45 -5.65
N LEU A 687 -25.28 -8.73 -6.67
CA LEU A 687 -24.24 -7.71 -6.48
C LEU A 687 -24.76 -6.53 -5.66
N TYR A 688 -26.00 -6.06 -5.88
CA TYR A 688 -26.62 -5.07 -5.00
C TYR A 688 -26.86 -5.58 -3.58
N GLY A 689 -27.24 -6.86 -3.42
CA GLY A 689 -27.32 -7.49 -2.10
C GLY A 689 -25.96 -7.57 -1.40
N TYR A 690 -24.86 -7.73 -2.14
CA TYR A 690 -23.50 -7.64 -1.59
C TYR A 690 -23.16 -6.21 -1.15
N VAL A 691 -23.51 -5.20 -1.97
CA VAL A 691 -23.36 -3.78 -1.62
C VAL A 691 -24.11 -3.47 -0.32
N GLU A 692 -25.35 -3.92 -0.16
CA GLU A 692 -26.14 -3.71 1.07
C GLU A 692 -25.45 -4.33 2.29
N LYS A 693 -24.88 -5.54 2.16
CA LYS A 693 -24.12 -6.17 3.24
C LYS A 693 -22.89 -5.34 3.63
N LEU A 694 -22.17 -4.76 2.67
CA LEU A 694 -21.05 -3.87 2.95
C LEU A 694 -21.50 -2.58 3.66
N GLN A 695 -22.63 -2.00 3.25
CA GLN A 695 -23.22 -0.83 3.90
C GLN A 695 -23.60 -1.13 5.36
N GLN A 696 -24.24 -2.28 5.61
CA GLN A 696 -24.57 -2.76 6.96
C GLN A 696 -23.31 -3.02 7.78
N TRP A 697 -22.28 -3.59 7.16
CA TRP A 697 -20.99 -3.86 7.79
C TRP A 697 -20.28 -2.56 8.22
N MET A 698 -20.14 -1.57 7.33
CA MET A 698 -19.54 -0.26 7.66
C MET A 698 -20.29 0.42 8.81
N CYS A 699 -21.62 0.43 8.75
CA CYS A 699 -22.47 1.00 9.80
C CYS A 699 -22.33 0.23 11.13
N GLY A 700 -22.30 -1.10 11.05
CA GLY A 700 -22.23 -1.98 12.22
C GLY A 700 -20.91 -1.90 12.95
N VAL A 701 -19.78 -1.84 12.22
CA VAL A 701 -18.45 -1.62 12.79
C VAL A 701 -18.40 -0.30 13.55
N LEU A 702 -18.89 0.80 12.97
CA LEU A 702 -18.94 2.10 13.65
C LEU A 702 -19.81 2.06 14.91
N LYS A 703 -21.03 1.50 14.81
CA LYS A 703 -21.93 1.38 15.96
C LYS A 703 -21.34 0.55 17.09
N TRP A 704 -20.61 -0.52 16.77
CA TRP A 704 -19.92 -1.32 17.78
C TRP A 704 -18.85 -0.52 18.51
N HIS A 705 -17.96 0.17 17.78
CA HIS A 705 -16.90 1.02 18.37
C HIS A 705 -17.47 2.12 19.28
N VAL A 706 -18.59 2.74 18.88
CA VAL A 706 -19.29 3.74 19.70
C VAL A 706 -19.85 3.15 21.00
N THR A 707 -20.28 1.89 20.96
CA THR A 707 -21.04 1.29 22.07
C THR A 707 -20.13 0.69 23.14
N VAL A 708 -19.13 -0.10 22.73
CA VAL A 708 -18.34 -0.93 23.66
C VAL A 708 -17.44 -0.11 24.59
N ASP A 709 -17.14 -0.68 25.75
CA ASP A 709 -16.32 -0.03 26.77
C ASP A 709 -14.81 -0.23 26.53
N ARG A 710 -14.41 -1.17 25.66
CA ARG A 710 -13.01 -1.53 25.35
C ARG A 710 -12.10 -0.33 25.03
N TYR A 711 -12.65 0.73 24.46
CA TYR A 711 -11.92 1.91 24.03
C TYR A 711 -12.02 3.09 25.00
N LYS A 712 -12.85 2.97 26.04
CA LYS A 712 -13.13 4.06 26.97
C LYS A 712 -12.06 4.12 28.05
N GLU A 713 -11.64 5.33 28.37
CA GLU A 713 -10.52 5.58 29.29
C GLU A 713 -10.66 4.86 30.65
N PHE A 714 -11.87 4.83 31.24
CA PHE A 714 -12.07 4.18 32.53
C PHE A 714 -11.72 2.69 32.48
N GLU A 715 -12.01 2.02 31.37
CA GLU A 715 -11.70 0.61 31.17
C GLU A 715 -10.21 0.42 30.96
N LEU A 716 -9.58 1.23 30.09
CA LEU A 716 -8.14 1.18 29.82
C LEU A 716 -7.32 1.35 31.11
N ARG A 717 -7.71 2.31 31.96
CA ARG A 717 -7.07 2.53 33.27
C ARG A 717 -7.27 1.34 34.21
N ASN A 718 -8.47 0.74 34.27
CA ASN A 718 -8.75 -0.41 35.13
C ASN A 718 -7.98 -1.67 34.72
N SER A 719 -7.84 -1.88 33.41
CA SER A 719 -7.17 -3.03 32.81
C SER A 719 -5.63 -2.92 32.81
N SER A 720 -5.08 -1.73 33.06
CA SER A 720 -3.63 -1.51 33.17
C SER A 720 -3.01 -2.17 34.42
N PRO A 721 -1.71 -2.53 34.40
CA PRO A 721 -1.00 -3.05 35.58
C PRO A 721 -1.07 -2.11 36.79
N GLU A 722 -1.09 -0.79 36.57
CA GLU A 722 -1.23 0.23 37.62
C GLU A 722 -2.65 0.29 38.20
N GLY A 723 -3.68 0.11 37.37
CA GLY A 723 -5.07 -0.02 37.81
C GLY A 723 -5.33 -1.26 38.67
N ARG A 724 -4.70 -2.39 38.33
CA ARG A 724 -4.73 -3.63 39.13
C ARG A 724 -4.08 -3.45 40.51
N LEU A 725 -3.05 -2.61 40.62
CA LEU A 725 -2.39 -2.27 41.90
C LEU A 725 -3.25 -1.38 42.83
N LEU A 726 -4.07 -0.48 42.26
CA LEU A 726 -4.95 0.43 43.01
C LEU A 726 -6.24 -0.27 43.52
N ASN A 727 -6.65 -1.34 42.85
CA ASN A 727 -7.82 -2.16 43.19
C ASN A 727 -7.49 -3.44 43.98
N GLY A 728 -6.22 -3.66 44.34
CA GLY A 728 -5.79 -4.76 45.22
C GLY A 728 -6.21 -4.60 46.70
N PRO A 729 -6.09 -5.66 47.53
CA PRO A 729 -6.61 -5.68 48.90
C PRO A 729 -6.05 -4.53 49.76
N ARG A 730 -6.95 -3.72 50.34
CA ARG A 730 -6.60 -2.55 51.18
C ARG A 730 -6.40 -2.90 52.67
N GLY A 731 -5.79 -4.06 52.95
CA GLY A 731 -5.50 -4.53 54.30
C GLY A 731 -4.09 -4.15 54.78
N LEU A 732 -3.94 -3.93 56.10
CA LEU A 732 -2.64 -3.72 56.75
C LEU A 732 -1.74 -4.95 56.52
N GLY A 733 -0.65 -4.79 55.75
CA GLY A 733 0.33 -5.84 55.46
C GLY A 733 0.63 -6.10 53.98
N THR A 734 -0.04 -5.43 53.03
CA THR A 734 0.11 -5.69 51.58
C THR A 734 1.29 -5.00 50.91
N SER A 735 2.13 -4.27 51.65
CA SER A 735 3.28 -3.53 51.11
C SER A 735 4.36 -4.44 50.50
N ALA A 736 4.51 -5.68 50.99
CA ALA A 736 5.50 -6.64 50.49
C ALA A 736 5.12 -7.26 49.13
N ALA A 737 3.82 -7.32 48.79
CA ALA A 737 3.36 -7.85 47.50
C ALA A 737 3.58 -6.85 46.34
N ARG A 738 3.68 -5.54 46.64
CA ARG A 738 3.85 -4.47 45.62
C ARG A 738 5.28 -4.32 45.11
N ILE A 739 6.28 -4.79 45.88
CA ILE A 739 7.71 -4.61 45.54
C ILE A 739 8.20 -5.68 44.55
N ARG A 740 7.61 -6.87 44.55
CA ARG A 740 8.12 -7.99 43.74
C ARG A 740 7.91 -7.82 42.23
N TRP A 741 6.96 -6.98 41.82
CA TRP A 741 6.67 -6.69 40.41
C TRP A 741 7.46 -5.50 39.85
N LEU A 742 7.81 -4.51 40.69
CA LEU A 742 8.58 -3.33 40.27
C LEU A 742 10.05 -3.62 39.95
N ILE A 743 10.61 -4.72 40.47
CA ILE A 743 12.02 -5.10 40.24
C ILE A 743 12.18 -5.91 38.92
N GLY A 744 11.09 -6.41 38.33
CA GLY A 744 11.14 -7.14 37.05
C GLY A 744 11.21 -6.24 35.81
N ALA A 745 10.90 -4.95 35.93
CA ALA A 745 10.80 -4.01 34.82
C ALA A 745 12.05 -3.11 34.65
N GLY A 746 13.10 -3.31 35.43
CA GLY A 746 14.28 -2.45 35.41
C GLY A 746 15.55 -3.16 35.84
N GLY A 747 16.29 -3.71 34.87
CA GLY A 747 17.72 -3.97 35.01
C GLY A 747 18.14 -5.41 34.76
N LEU A 748 18.84 -5.60 33.65
CA LEU A 748 20.07 -6.42 33.58
C LEU A 748 20.88 -5.96 32.36
N SER A 749 21.49 -4.77 32.51
CA SER A 749 22.71 -4.41 31.79
C SER A 749 23.87 -4.53 32.78
N SER A 750 24.94 -5.19 32.32
CA SER A 750 26.27 -5.30 32.94
C SER A 750 26.44 -6.21 34.17
N VAL A 751 26.92 -7.43 33.91
CA VAL A 751 28.02 -8.02 34.70
C VAL A 751 29.04 -8.60 33.71
N LEU A 752 29.91 -7.73 33.19
CA LEU A 752 31.23 -8.09 32.67
C LEU A 752 32.24 -7.38 33.56
N GLY A 753 33.02 -8.13 34.32
CA GLY A 753 34.06 -7.58 35.16
C GLY A 753 34.86 -8.63 35.92
N GLN A 754 36.11 -8.81 35.47
CA GLN A 754 37.27 -9.32 36.20
C GLN A 754 37.49 -10.84 36.27
N VAL A 755 38.30 -11.34 35.33
CA VAL A 755 39.54 -12.05 35.70
C VAL A 755 40.68 -11.45 34.88
N GLY A 756 41.68 -10.93 35.59
CA GLY A 756 42.83 -10.25 35.04
C GLY A 756 43.90 -11.19 34.46
N SER A 757 44.67 -10.59 33.56
CA SER A 757 45.91 -11.07 32.94
C SER A 757 46.99 -11.55 33.92
N GLY A 758 47.64 -12.67 33.59
CA GLY A 758 48.87 -13.15 34.23
C GLY A 758 49.63 -14.20 33.40
N PHE A 759 50.59 -13.72 32.59
CA PHE A 759 51.90 -14.29 32.21
C PHE A 759 52.12 -15.81 31.93
N LEU A 760 52.70 -16.05 30.73
CA LEU A 760 53.88 -16.89 30.36
C LEU A 760 53.81 -18.43 30.19
N VAL A 761 54.16 -18.82 28.94
CA VAL A 761 55.25 -19.75 28.51
C VAL A 761 55.00 -21.26 28.40
N SER A 762 55.45 -21.77 27.23
CA SER A 762 55.80 -23.15 26.81
C SER A 762 54.66 -24.17 26.76
N GLU A 763 54.52 -25.02 25.74
CA GLU A 763 55.43 -25.52 24.70
C GLU A 763 54.60 -25.93 23.46
#